data_AF-A0A9Q1HHV4-F1
#
_entry.id   AF-A0A9Q1HHV4-F1
#
_cell.length_a   1.000
_cell.length_b   1.000
_cell.length_c   1.000
_cell.angle_alpha   90.00
_cell.angle_beta   90.00
_cell.angle_gamma   90.00
#
_symmetry.space_group_name_H-M   'P 1'
#
loop_
_entity.id
_entity.type
_entity.pdbx_description
1 polymer ?
#
loop_
_entity_poly.entity_id
_entity_poly.type
_entity_poly.pdbx_seq_one_letter_code
_entity_poly.pdbx_strand_id
1 'polypeptide(L)'
;MGCAASSQGNTTALPEPKPIPSRKEQEKKNSAPAPTDTKPKPQQPETKPTPAPAKPTSAPKVEPKKNEEKVEPKKNEEKKEAKNDGEEEINFENFEPPVEETVEPDPNFPDLSQHNNYLAKCLTPAIYNKLCKLKTQSGFTLDGCMQTGVDNPGHPFIMTVGLVAGDEECYDLFSDLFDPVISARHGGYPPHAKHRTNLNPDDLKGGDDLDPNYVLSSRVRTGRSLRGYALPPHCTRAERRDVEQIFCDALATLDGQLKGEYYPLKGMTAEQQDRLIEDHFLFDKPVSPLLLASRMARDWPDARGIFHNDDKNFLVWINEEDHSRVISMELGGNMTSVFRRFCDGLNKVEKALQSKGYSFMWNEHLGYILTCPSNLGTGVRAGVHVKLPKFSEHPKFAETLAKLRLQKRGTGGVDTASTDGTFDISNLDRLGTSEVEQVQGVIDGVATLVNIEKALEKGEDISKLIPKASEAIIADGMPDLSKHNNHMAHCLTPEIWNKLFKKKTPNGVTLIDCIRTGVLNPGHPHIMTVGMVAGDEESYDVFSDLFDPVIDARHGGYDKDRKHTTCLDPSQLKGDAFDPKYVLSCRVRTGRSIRGYSLPPHCTKEERAAVESIATQALGELEGELSGTYYPLEGMTEEVQEKLIEDHFLFDKPVSPLLTASRMHRDWPHARGIWHNANKNFLVWINEEDHMRVISMETSGNMQRVFTRFCEGLKKVEDLIKKKGKEFMWNEHLGYILTCPSNLGTGLRGGVHLKIPLLSQHPCFERLLQVLRLQKRGTGGVDTASTDGTFDISNADRLGTSEVEQVQCVVTGVNLMIQMEKCLEEKKAIDHLLPAECNIFAPAKQINDNFPDLSQHNNYLSKCLTREIFDRLCNLKTKSGVTLDECMQTGVDNPGHPFILTVGLVAGDEECYDLFADLFEPVISARHNNYPLDAKHPTDLDPSNLKGGDNLDPEFVLSCRVRTGRSIRGLRLPPSCSRHERAEVETIVTDALSTLDGELKGEYYPLTGMTEETQEKLIADHFLFDKPVSPLLTSANMARDWPQARGIWHNEKKNFLVWINEEDHTRVISMESGGNMKSVFTRFCEGLRKVEKSIESKGHSFMWNEHLGYVLTCPSNLGTGLRGGVHLKIPLLSKHDKFEALLKELHLQKRGTGGVDTESTDGTFDISNIDRLGTSEVEQVQRVIDGVELFIKMEKALRAGESIDHLLPATLRPDPVDRPSTPEPAKSQSEEVETFEHSPDNDPDFGEPLTAPSEE
;
A
#
# COMPACT_ATOMS: atom_id res chain seq x y z
N MET A 1 -32.99 -10.05 13.07
CA MET A 1 -33.80 -9.95 11.81
C MET A 1 -34.98 -9.02 12.08
N GLY A 2 -35.60 -8.32 11.14
CA GLY A 2 -35.34 -8.12 9.70
C GLY A 2 -36.51 -7.33 9.08
N CYS A 3 -36.33 -6.67 7.93
CA CYS A 3 -37.46 -6.02 7.26
C CYS A 3 -37.23 -5.88 5.73
N ALA A 4 -37.81 -6.82 4.97
CA ALA A 4 -37.98 -6.70 3.53
C ALA A 4 -39.46 -6.94 3.22
N ALA A 5 -40.22 -5.87 3.00
CA ALA A 5 -41.63 -5.92 2.67
C ALA A 5 -41.89 -4.99 1.48
N SER A 6 -42.12 -5.56 0.30
CA SER A 6 -42.50 -4.81 -0.89
C SER A 6 -43.98 -4.46 -0.85
N SER A 7 -44.31 -3.21 -1.17
CA SER A 7 -45.69 -2.81 -1.47
C SER A 7 -45.70 -1.76 -2.57
N GLN A 8 -46.46 -2.00 -3.63
CA GLN A 8 -46.63 -1.05 -4.72
C GLN A 8 -47.78 -0.09 -4.44
N GLY A 9 -47.52 1.20 -4.68
CA GLY A 9 -48.52 2.17 -5.15
C GLY A 9 -49.66 2.56 -4.20
N ASN A 10 -49.64 3.82 -3.76
CA ASN A 10 -50.85 4.61 -3.89
C ASN A 10 -50.53 6.09 -4.17
N THR A 11 -51.43 6.77 -4.88
CA THR A 11 -51.26 8.18 -5.26
C THR A 11 -52.08 9.10 -4.35
N THR A 12 -51.51 10.22 -3.94
CA THR A 12 -52.24 11.40 -3.45
C THR A 12 -51.29 12.62 -3.51
N ALA A 13 -51.83 13.83 -3.58
CA ALA A 13 -51.05 15.02 -3.96
C ALA A 13 -51.44 16.29 -3.21
N LEU A 14 -50.50 17.25 -3.19
CA LEU A 14 -50.64 18.66 -2.77
C LEU A 14 -50.80 18.91 -1.24
N PRO A 15 -50.54 20.14 -0.74
CA PRO A 15 -50.10 21.36 -1.45
C PRO A 15 -48.80 22.02 -0.95
N GLU A 16 -48.27 22.95 -1.76
CA GLU A 16 -47.22 23.91 -1.39
C GLU A 16 -47.71 24.99 -0.39
N PRO A 17 -46.83 25.55 0.45
CA PRO A 17 -46.93 26.92 0.96
C PRO A 17 -45.96 27.88 0.24
N LYS A 18 -46.39 29.13 0.01
CA LYS A 18 -45.67 30.14 -0.81
C LYS A 18 -44.70 31.02 -0.01
N PRO A 19 -43.65 31.59 -0.64
CA PRO A 19 -42.66 32.43 0.04
C PRO A 19 -43.15 33.86 0.31
N ILE A 20 -42.59 34.48 1.36
CA ILE A 20 -42.79 35.88 1.76
C ILE A 20 -41.39 36.52 2.04
N PRO A 21 -41.14 37.81 1.72
CA PRO A 21 -39.90 38.17 1.03
C PRO A 21 -38.86 38.96 1.85
N SER A 22 -37.70 39.18 1.24
CA SER A 22 -36.58 39.95 1.75
C SER A 22 -36.66 41.47 1.48
N ARG A 23 -36.08 42.25 2.40
CA ARG A 23 -35.52 43.62 2.27
C ARG A 23 -34.74 43.88 3.58
N LYS A 24 -33.49 44.37 3.59
CA LYS A 24 -33.02 45.74 3.29
C LYS A 24 -33.83 46.80 4.08
N GLU A 25 -33.25 47.80 4.73
CA GLU A 25 -32.01 48.53 4.40
C GLU A 25 -31.55 49.40 5.61
N GLN A 26 -30.40 50.10 5.49
CA GLN A 26 -30.01 51.30 6.29
C GLN A 26 -29.63 51.04 7.79
N GLU A 27 -28.78 51.82 8.49
CA GLU A 27 -27.99 53.01 8.12
C GLU A 27 -26.73 53.30 9.02
N LYS A 28 -25.70 53.93 8.42
CA LYS A 28 -24.78 54.99 8.97
C LYS A 28 -24.11 54.89 10.38
N LYS A 29 -22.77 55.04 10.37
CA LYS A 29 -21.94 56.23 10.80
C LYS A 29 -20.88 56.08 11.92
N ASN A 30 -19.86 56.96 11.77
CA ASN A 30 -18.82 57.40 12.75
C ASN A 30 -17.73 56.37 13.08
N SER A 31 -16.45 56.75 13.31
CA SER A 31 -15.73 58.02 13.04
C SER A 31 -14.19 57.80 13.05
N ALA A 32 -13.43 58.75 12.48
CA ALA A 32 -11.94 58.75 12.47
C ALA A 32 -11.36 59.07 13.89
N PRO A 33 -10.03 58.92 14.17
CA PRO A 33 -8.94 59.62 13.45
C PRO A 33 -7.62 58.83 13.25
N ALA A 34 -6.65 59.51 12.64
CA ALA A 34 -5.20 59.22 12.56
C ALA A 34 -4.43 60.54 12.91
N PRO A 35 -3.11 60.77 12.67
CA PRO A 35 -2.04 59.92 12.11
C PRO A 35 -0.66 60.08 12.82
N THR A 36 0.44 59.86 12.07
CA THR A 36 1.86 60.27 12.23
C THR A 36 2.88 59.30 12.84
N ASP A 37 4.19 59.34 12.52
CA ASP A 37 4.94 59.54 11.26
C ASP A 37 6.46 59.28 11.53
N THR A 38 7.31 59.33 10.50
CA THR A 38 8.79 59.46 10.47
C THR A 38 9.68 58.20 10.49
N LYS A 39 10.77 58.29 9.69
CA LYS A 39 11.95 57.39 9.62
C LYS A 39 13.19 58.17 10.11
N PRO A 40 14.32 57.50 10.45
CA PRO A 40 15.46 57.53 9.50
C PRO A 40 16.40 56.29 9.48
N LYS A 41 17.26 56.23 8.44
CA LYS A 41 18.55 55.49 8.31
C LYS A 41 19.72 56.50 8.54
N PRO A 42 21.06 56.21 8.48
CA PRO A 42 21.80 55.07 7.87
C PRO A 42 23.07 54.55 8.62
N GLN A 43 23.87 53.65 8.00
CA GLN A 43 25.37 53.66 7.84
C GLN A 43 26.08 52.27 7.82
N GLN A 44 27.33 52.26 7.29
CA GLN A 44 28.36 51.19 7.05
C GLN A 44 29.77 51.87 7.21
N PRO A 45 31.00 51.26 7.09
CA PRO A 45 31.43 49.99 6.41
C PRO A 45 32.66 49.17 7.01
N GLU A 46 33.20 48.20 6.23
CA GLU A 46 34.61 47.64 6.17
C GLU A 46 35.27 46.81 7.34
N THR A 47 36.34 45.97 7.19
CA THR A 47 36.71 44.85 6.25
C THR A 47 37.94 43.98 6.73
N LYS A 48 38.06 42.71 6.26
CA LYS A 48 39.31 41.86 6.07
C LYS A 48 40.10 41.34 7.32
N PRO A 49 41.08 40.38 7.22
CA PRO A 49 41.10 39.06 6.53
C PRO A 49 41.79 37.86 7.30
N THR A 50 41.95 36.72 6.60
CA THR A 50 42.55 35.35 6.85
C THR A 50 43.89 35.17 7.64
N PRO A 51 44.30 33.95 8.11
CA PRO A 51 44.88 32.83 7.29
C PRO A 51 44.72 31.35 7.80
N ALA A 52 45.45 30.36 7.21
CA ALA A 52 45.34 28.89 7.47
C ALA A 52 46.67 28.07 7.33
N PRO A 53 46.74 26.80 7.84
CA PRO A 53 47.69 25.71 7.47
C PRO A 53 47.00 24.32 7.21
N ALA A 54 47.60 23.17 6.80
CA ALA A 54 48.84 22.78 6.08
C ALA A 54 48.77 21.27 5.62
N LYS A 55 49.92 20.56 5.44
CA LYS A 55 50.18 19.13 5.01
C LYS A 55 51.49 18.62 5.74
N PRO A 56 52.16 17.43 5.55
CA PRO A 56 52.15 16.42 4.44
C PRO A 56 52.47 14.90 4.76
N THR A 57 52.63 14.04 3.71
CA THR A 57 53.52 12.80 3.57
C THR A 57 53.29 11.52 4.42
N SER A 58 53.72 10.28 4.06
CA SER A 58 54.33 9.64 2.85
C SER A 58 54.24 8.08 2.86
N ALA A 59 54.57 7.40 1.73
CA ALA A 59 54.57 5.93 1.48
C ALA A 59 55.92 5.22 1.91
N PRO A 60 56.34 3.96 1.53
CA PRO A 60 55.81 2.98 0.52
C PRO A 60 55.96 1.42 0.74
N LYS A 61 55.30 0.64 -0.15
CA LYS A 61 55.69 -0.67 -0.80
C LYS A 61 56.20 -1.91 -0.02
N VAL A 62 55.72 -3.10 -0.42
CA VAL A 62 56.49 -4.15 -1.18
C VAL A 62 55.56 -5.30 -1.66
N GLU A 63 55.95 -5.98 -2.75
CA GLU A 63 55.24 -7.07 -3.47
C GLU A 63 55.74 -8.49 -3.06
N PRO A 64 55.58 -9.59 -3.86
CA PRO A 64 54.38 -10.44 -3.96
C PRO A 64 54.71 -11.94 -3.79
N LYS A 65 53.74 -12.85 -4.07
CA LYS A 65 53.94 -13.93 -5.07
C LYS A 65 52.67 -14.73 -5.40
N LYS A 66 52.63 -15.24 -6.64
CA LYS A 66 51.67 -16.25 -7.13
C LYS A 66 52.01 -17.65 -6.58
N ASN A 67 51.06 -18.57 -6.68
CA ASN A 67 51.27 -19.74 -7.52
C ASN A 67 49.96 -20.12 -8.25
N GLU A 68 50.10 -20.74 -9.42
CA GLU A 68 49.02 -21.24 -10.26
C GLU A 68 49.00 -22.77 -10.19
N GLU A 69 47.82 -23.40 -10.28
CA GLU A 69 47.76 -24.79 -10.76
C GLU A 69 46.45 -25.04 -11.52
N LYS A 70 46.52 -25.86 -12.56
CA LYS A 70 45.41 -26.15 -13.50
C LYS A 70 44.89 -27.57 -13.30
N VAL A 71 43.60 -27.79 -13.53
CA VAL A 71 43.09 -29.04 -14.11
C VAL A 71 42.03 -28.71 -15.17
N GLU A 72 42.04 -29.43 -16.29
CA GLU A 72 41.20 -29.20 -17.47
C GLU A 72 39.90 -30.04 -17.47
N PRO A 73 38.89 -29.68 -18.29
CA PRO A 73 37.52 -30.18 -18.16
C PRO A 73 37.25 -31.46 -18.96
N LYS A 74 36.01 -31.97 -18.88
CA LYS A 74 35.43 -32.89 -19.88
C LYS A 74 34.27 -32.23 -20.61
N LYS A 75 34.34 -32.26 -21.95
CA LYS A 75 33.21 -31.96 -22.84
C LYS A 75 32.17 -33.09 -22.80
N ASN A 76 30.94 -32.77 -23.20
CA ASN A 76 30.34 -33.46 -24.34
C ASN A 76 29.63 -32.41 -25.21
N GLU A 77 29.56 -32.66 -26.51
CA GLU A 77 28.95 -31.78 -27.52
C GLU A 77 27.75 -32.52 -28.12
N GLU A 78 26.67 -31.80 -28.45
CA GLU A 78 25.90 -32.09 -29.67
C GLU A 78 25.14 -30.84 -30.13
N LYS A 79 24.70 -30.83 -31.40
CA LYS A 79 24.50 -29.59 -32.16
C LYS A 79 23.05 -29.27 -32.50
N LYS A 80 22.77 -27.97 -32.36
CA LYS A 80 21.86 -27.14 -33.18
C LYS A 80 21.47 -27.75 -34.54
N GLU A 81 20.18 -27.73 -34.85
CA GLU A 81 19.69 -27.27 -36.15
C GLU A 81 19.04 -25.89 -35.98
N ALA A 82 18.92 -25.12 -37.07
CA ALA A 82 18.30 -23.81 -37.08
C ALA A 82 17.38 -23.66 -38.30
N LYS A 83 16.27 -22.94 -38.13
CA LYS A 83 15.41 -22.43 -39.21
C LYS A 83 15.00 -21.00 -38.89
N ASN A 84 14.61 -20.28 -39.93
CA ASN A 84 14.50 -18.82 -39.99
C ASN A 84 13.14 -18.42 -40.62
N ASP A 85 12.94 -17.11 -40.77
CA ASP A 85 11.90 -16.43 -41.56
C ASP A 85 10.51 -16.28 -40.88
N GLY A 86 10.00 -15.04 -40.84
CA GLY A 86 8.63 -14.70 -40.41
C GLY A 86 8.54 -13.34 -39.68
N GLU A 87 8.12 -12.28 -40.38
CA GLU A 87 7.70 -10.99 -39.79
C GLU A 87 6.17 -10.93 -39.74
N GLU A 88 5.56 -10.62 -38.59
CA GLU A 88 4.12 -10.29 -38.47
C GLU A 88 3.87 -9.14 -37.47
N GLU A 89 2.77 -8.41 -37.66
CA GLU A 89 2.39 -7.21 -36.89
C GLU A 89 1.69 -7.58 -35.56
N ILE A 90 2.05 -6.92 -34.46
CA ILE A 90 1.47 -7.21 -33.13
C ILE A 90 0.18 -6.40 -32.90
N ASN A 91 -0.94 -7.10 -32.72
CA ASN A 91 -2.23 -6.52 -32.36
C ASN A 91 -2.43 -6.55 -30.83
N PHE A 92 -2.87 -5.43 -30.24
CA PHE A 92 -2.81 -5.17 -28.78
C PHE A 92 -3.93 -5.79 -27.92
N GLU A 93 -4.75 -6.70 -28.46
CA GLU A 93 -5.83 -7.36 -27.68
C GLU A 93 -5.39 -8.64 -26.96
N ASN A 94 -4.27 -9.27 -27.36
CA ASN A 94 -3.72 -10.47 -26.72
C ASN A 94 -2.32 -10.20 -26.14
N PHE A 95 -2.26 -9.80 -24.87
CA PHE A 95 -1.01 -9.77 -24.10
C PHE A 95 -0.85 -11.10 -23.35
N GLU A 96 -0.21 -12.08 -23.97
CA GLU A 96 0.32 -13.23 -23.22
C GLU A 96 1.58 -12.78 -22.47
N PRO A 97 1.71 -13.04 -21.15
CA PRO A 97 2.88 -12.67 -20.39
C PRO A 97 4.11 -13.47 -20.85
N PRO A 98 5.34 -12.96 -20.65
CA PRO A 98 6.55 -13.71 -20.96
C PRO A 98 6.58 -15.02 -20.17
N VAL A 99 7.11 -16.08 -20.80
CA VAL A 99 7.32 -17.37 -20.13
C VAL A 99 8.47 -17.23 -19.13
N GLU A 100 8.15 -16.81 -17.91
CA GLU A 100 9.07 -16.90 -16.77
C GLU A 100 9.45 -18.37 -16.53
N GLU A 101 10.67 -18.62 -16.03
CA GLU A 101 11.02 -19.93 -15.48
C GLU A 101 10.01 -20.27 -14.36
N THR A 102 9.55 -21.52 -14.29
CA THR A 102 8.46 -21.94 -13.40
C THR A 102 8.92 -22.02 -11.95
N VAL A 103 9.05 -20.85 -11.31
CA VAL A 103 9.26 -20.70 -9.87
C VAL A 103 8.03 -21.23 -9.14
N GLU A 104 8.21 -22.22 -8.27
CA GLU A 104 7.14 -22.70 -7.40
C GLU A 104 6.66 -21.55 -6.49
N PRO A 105 5.35 -21.25 -6.42
CA PRO A 105 4.84 -20.18 -5.56
C PRO A 105 5.08 -20.51 -4.09
N ASP A 106 5.44 -19.51 -3.29
CA ASP A 106 5.41 -19.64 -1.82
C ASP A 106 3.99 -20.07 -1.40
N PRO A 107 3.83 -21.01 -0.45
CA PRO A 107 2.51 -21.52 -0.04
C PRO A 107 1.51 -20.46 0.47
N ASN A 108 1.94 -19.21 0.67
CA ASN A 108 1.08 -18.09 0.99
C ASN A 108 0.67 -17.23 -0.23
N PHE A 109 1.04 -17.59 -1.46
CA PHE A 109 0.62 -16.84 -2.65
C PHE A 109 -0.93 -16.82 -2.76
N PRO A 110 -1.57 -15.66 -2.95
CA PRO A 110 -3.02 -15.57 -3.03
C PRO A 110 -3.56 -16.04 -4.39
N ASP A 111 -4.63 -16.83 -4.40
CA ASP A 111 -5.46 -16.97 -5.61
C ASP A 111 -6.17 -15.63 -5.89
N LEU A 112 -5.81 -15.00 -7.01
CA LEU A 112 -6.38 -13.76 -7.53
C LEU A 112 -7.06 -13.97 -8.90
N SER A 113 -7.37 -15.21 -9.28
CA SER A 113 -7.89 -15.57 -10.60
C SER A 113 -9.25 -14.93 -10.94
N GLN A 114 -10.01 -14.49 -9.93
CA GLN A 114 -11.33 -13.86 -10.06
C GLN A 114 -11.30 -12.34 -9.81
N HIS A 115 -10.11 -11.73 -9.69
CA HIS A 115 -9.96 -10.38 -9.16
C HIS A 115 -9.70 -9.31 -10.24
N ASN A 116 -10.58 -8.32 -10.34
CA ASN A 116 -10.43 -7.15 -11.22
C ASN A 116 -9.82 -5.95 -10.46
N ASN A 117 -8.55 -6.06 -10.10
CA ASN A 117 -7.78 -4.97 -9.51
C ASN A 117 -6.34 -4.92 -10.05
N TYR A 118 -5.64 -3.79 -9.87
CA TYR A 118 -4.29 -3.60 -10.41
C TYR A 118 -3.27 -4.52 -9.74
N LEU A 119 -3.37 -4.79 -8.43
CA LEU A 119 -2.60 -5.81 -7.72
C LEU A 119 -2.62 -7.16 -8.47
N ALA A 120 -3.80 -7.68 -8.79
CA ALA A 120 -3.98 -8.97 -9.47
C ALA A 120 -3.39 -9.02 -10.89
N LYS A 121 -3.19 -7.85 -11.53
CA LYS A 121 -2.54 -7.74 -12.85
C LYS A 121 -1.02 -7.60 -12.79
N CYS A 122 -0.45 -7.39 -11.60
CA CYS A 122 0.97 -7.08 -11.41
C CYS A 122 1.70 -8.05 -10.45
N LEU A 123 0.98 -8.76 -9.58
CA LEU A 123 1.58 -9.71 -8.64
C LEU A 123 1.84 -11.07 -9.32
N THR A 124 3.12 -11.37 -9.61
CA THR A 124 3.55 -12.72 -10.02
C THR A 124 4.08 -13.53 -8.83
N PRO A 125 4.12 -14.87 -8.91
CA PRO A 125 4.79 -15.71 -7.91
C PRO A 125 6.25 -15.30 -7.67
N ALA A 126 7.00 -14.93 -8.71
CA ALA A 126 8.37 -14.44 -8.58
C ALA A 126 8.46 -13.15 -7.73
N ILE A 127 7.58 -12.17 -7.97
CA ILE A 127 7.53 -10.92 -7.18
C ILE A 127 7.13 -11.21 -5.72
N TYR A 128 6.11 -12.05 -5.50
CA TYR A 128 5.67 -12.42 -4.15
C TYR A 128 6.77 -13.16 -3.38
N ASN A 129 7.42 -14.16 -4.00
CA ASN A 129 8.49 -14.94 -3.37
C ASN A 129 9.70 -14.08 -2.98
N LYS A 130 10.00 -13.02 -3.76
CA LYS A 130 11.03 -12.02 -3.45
C LYS A 130 10.66 -11.15 -2.23
N LEU A 131 9.41 -10.69 -2.16
CA LEU A 131 9.00 -9.63 -1.23
C LEU A 131 8.31 -10.12 0.07
N CYS A 132 7.66 -11.30 0.09
CA CYS A 132 6.78 -11.74 1.17
C CYS A 132 7.44 -11.88 2.56
N LYS A 133 8.77 -12.03 2.60
CA LYS A 133 9.56 -12.18 3.82
C LYS A 133 10.14 -10.84 4.32
N LEU A 134 10.00 -9.76 3.56
CA LEU A 134 10.47 -8.43 3.91
C LEU A 134 9.46 -7.69 4.80
N LYS A 135 9.96 -6.80 5.65
CA LYS A 135 9.17 -5.91 6.51
C LYS A 135 9.82 -4.53 6.55
N THR A 136 9.00 -3.49 6.65
CA THR A 136 9.48 -2.12 6.88
C THR A 136 10.06 -1.97 8.28
N GLN A 137 10.77 -0.87 8.56
CA GLN A 137 11.29 -0.52 9.88
C GLN A 137 10.17 -0.41 10.93
N SER A 138 8.97 0.02 10.51
CA SER A 138 7.74 0.02 11.31
C SER A 138 7.17 -1.38 11.56
N GLY A 139 7.66 -2.40 10.84
CA GLY A 139 7.19 -3.79 10.90
C GLY A 139 6.01 -4.13 9.98
N PHE A 140 5.62 -3.26 9.04
CA PHE A 140 4.55 -3.54 8.09
C PHE A 140 5.02 -4.54 7.01
N THR A 141 4.09 -5.29 6.42
CA THR A 141 4.38 -6.42 5.53
C THR A 141 3.72 -6.26 4.16
N LEU A 142 4.23 -6.99 3.17
CA LEU A 142 3.60 -7.10 1.84
C LEU A 142 2.13 -7.54 1.94
N ASP A 143 1.83 -8.52 2.80
CA ASP A 143 0.46 -8.95 3.13
C ASP A 143 -0.40 -7.79 3.63
N GLY A 144 0.13 -6.98 4.55
CA GLY A 144 -0.55 -5.78 5.06
C GLY A 144 -0.85 -4.76 3.95
N CYS A 145 0.07 -4.57 3.01
CA CYS A 145 -0.14 -3.72 1.84
C CYS A 145 -1.28 -4.22 0.96
N MET A 146 -1.39 -5.55 0.75
CA MET A 146 -2.23 -6.14 -0.29
C MET A 146 -3.55 -6.78 0.21
N GLN A 147 -3.76 -6.96 1.52
CA GLN A 147 -4.96 -7.64 2.07
C GLN A 147 -6.27 -7.01 1.56
N THR A 148 -6.31 -5.67 1.39
CA THR A 148 -7.48 -4.99 0.80
C THR A 148 -7.79 -5.39 -0.65
N GLY A 149 -6.79 -5.82 -1.42
CA GLY A 149 -6.95 -6.34 -2.78
C GLY A 149 -7.19 -7.84 -2.83
N VAL A 150 -6.76 -8.61 -1.83
CA VAL A 150 -7.06 -10.04 -1.71
C VAL A 150 -8.52 -10.26 -1.27
N ASP A 151 -8.95 -9.57 -0.20
CA ASP A 151 -10.29 -9.73 0.40
C ASP A 151 -11.44 -9.16 -0.45
N ASN A 152 -11.09 -8.35 -1.47
CA ASN A 152 -12.04 -7.66 -2.34
C ASN A 152 -11.67 -7.88 -3.83
N PRO A 153 -12.35 -8.78 -4.57
CA PRO A 153 -12.08 -9.05 -5.98
C PRO A 153 -12.42 -7.90 -6.95
N GLY A 154 -12.81 -6.73 -6.44
CA GLY A 154 -13.18 -5.57 -7.27
C GLY A 154 -14.57 -5.72 -7.90
N HIS A 155 -14.86 -4.86 -8.88
CA HIS A 155 -16.14 -4.83 -9.58
C HIS A 155 -15.90 -5.03 -11.08
N PRO A 156 -16.72 -5.80 -11.83
CA PRO A 156 -16.46 -6.09 -13.24
C PRO A 156 -16.25 -4.86 -14.13
N PHE A 157 -16.88 -3.73 -13.79
CA PHE A 157 -16.79 -2.47 -14.55
C PHE A 157 -15.85 -1.42 -13.94
N ILE A 158 -15.24 -1.68 -12.77
CA ILE A 158 -14.35 -0.71 -12.08
C ILE A 158 -13.11 -1.44 -11.57
N MET A 159 -11.98 -1.24 -12.26
CA MET A 159 -10.67 -1.76 -11.84
C MET A 159 -10.13 -0.94 -10.66
N THR A 160 -10.08 -1.56 -9.49
CA THR A 160 -9.57 -0.94 -8.24
C THR A 160 -8.06 -1.14 -8.09
N VAL A 161 -7.40 -0.50 -7.12
CA VAL A 161 -5.94 -0.64 -6.93
C VAL A 161 -5.57 -1.99 -6.31
N GLY A 162 -6.20 -2.34 -5.18
CA GLY A 162 -5.86 -3.53 -4.39
C GLY A 162 -4.66 -3.41 -3.45
N LEU A 163 -3.97 -2.27 -3.44
CA LEU A 163 -2.81 -1.99 -2.56
C LEU A 163 -3.00 -0.70 -1.76
N VAL A 164 -2.42 -0.69 -0.57
CA VAL A 164 -2.20 0.47 0.31
C VAL A 164 -0.79 0.43 0.90
N ALA A 165 -0.26 1.57 1.32
CA ALA A 165 0.99 1.66 2.07
C ALA A 165 0.71 1.84 3.57
N GLY A 166 1.48 1.15 4.42
CA GLY A 166 1.44 1.30 5.88
C GLY A 166 2.39 2.37 6.42
N ASP A 167 3.38 2.77 5.65
CA ASP A 167 4.35 3.83 5.96
C ASP A 167 5.02 4.33 4.65
N GLU A 168 5.94 5.28 4.76
CA GLU A 168 6.63 5.86 3.59
C GLU A 168 7.61 4.86 2.93
N GLU A 169 8.17 3.92 3.69
CA GLU A 169 9.14 2.92 3.21
C GLU A 169 8.50 1.84 2.31
N CYS A 170 7.21 1.57 2.47
CA CYS A 170 6.45 0.63 1.64
C CYS A 170 6.68 0.84 0.13
N TYR A 171 6.81 2.09 -0.32
CA TYR A 171 7.00 2.42 -1.74
C TYR A 171 8.40 2.08 -2.26
N ASP A 172 9.44 2.18 -1.42
CA ASP A 172 10.80 1.82 -1.80
C ASP A 172 11.05 0.31 -1.63
N LEU A 173 10.66 -0.26 -0.48
CA LEU A 173 10.94 -1.67 -0.12
C LEU A 173 10.14 -2.69 -0.93
N PHE A 174 8.92 -2.34 -1.35
CA PHE A 174 8.04 -3.21 -2.16
C PHE A 174 7.89 -2.68 -3.61
N SER A 175 8.83 -1.86 -4.08
CA SER A 175 8.84 -1.21 -5.40
C SER A 175 8.63 -2.18 -6.58
N ASP A 176 9.16 -3.42 -6.52
CA ASP A 176 8.91 -4.43 -7.57
C ASP A 176 7.42 -4.75 -7.80
N LEU A 177 6.55 -4.49 -6.82
CA LEU A 177 5.10 -4.62 -6.94
C LEU A 177 4.40 -3.25 -7.05
N PHE A 178 4.84 -2.27 -6.27
CA PHE A 178 4.20 -0.95 -6.26
C PHE A 178 4.39 -0.21 -7.58
N ASP A 179 5.58 -0.24 -8.20
CA ASP A 179 5.83 0.51 -9.44
C ASP A 179 5.05 -0.02 -10.65
N PRO A 180 4.94 -1.34 -10.91
CA PRO A 180 4.04 -1.85 -11.93
C PRO A 180 2.58 -1.41 -11.72
N VAL A 181 2.11 -1.39 -10.47
CA VAL A 181 0.74 -0.97 -10.12
C VAL A 181 0.54 0.54 -10.27
N ILE A 182 1.53 1.34 -9.87
CA ILE A 182 1.56 2.80 -10.07
C ILE A 182 1.55 3.12 -11.58
N SER A 183 2.39 2.44 -12.36
CA SER A 183 2.45 2.58 -13.81
C SER A 183 1.12 2.23 -14.46
N ALA A 184 0.56 1.05 -14.18
CA ALA A 184 -0.72 0.62 -14.73
C ALA A 184 -1.89 1.54 -14.31
N ARG A 185 -1.89 2.06 -13.08
CA ARG A 185 -2.90 3.02 -12.58
C ARG A 185 -2.74 4.41 -13.20
N HIS A 186 -1.52 4.91 -13.40
CA HIS A 186 -1.25 6.29 -13.84
C HIS A 186 -0.75 6.37 -15.28
N GLY A 187 -1.25 5.49 -16.16
CA GLY A 187 -1.10 5.64 -17.62
C GLY A 187 0.30 5.36 -18.17
N GLY A 188 1.08 4.52 -17.49
CA GLY A 188 2.45 4.17 -17.85
C GLY A 188 3.53 4.89 -17.03
N TYR A 189 3.17 5.54 -15.90
CA TYR A 189 4.10 6.31 -15.08
C TYR A 189 5.25 5.44 -14.51
N PRO A 190 6.52 5.65 -14.93
CA PRO A 190 7.58 4.68 -14.69
C PRO A 190 8.45 4.97 -13.44
N PRO A 191 9.16 3.95 -12.88
CA PRO A 191 9.96 3.99 -11.63
C PRO A 191 10.96 5.14 -11.42
N HIS A 192 11.28 5.90 -12.46
CA HIS A 192 12.29 6.97 -12.42
C HIS A 192 11.80 8.28 -13.04
N ALA A 193 10.53 8.36 -13.46
CA ALA A 193 9.92 9.63 -13.82
C ALA A 193 9.84 10.52 -12.57
N LYS A 194 9.94 11.83 -12.78
CA LYS A 194 9.89 12.82 -11.69
C LYS A 194 8.54 13.48 -11.64
N HIS A 195 7.96 13.58 -10.45
CA HIS A 195 6.72 14.31 -10.27
C HIS A 195 6.98 15.83 -10.32
N ARG A 196 6.00 16.57 -10.83
CA ARG A 196 6.06 18.03 -10.98
C ARG A 196 4.97 18.63 -10.11
N THR A 197 5.34 19.46 -9.15
CA THR A 197 4.42 20.14 -8.23
C THR A 197 4.36 21.63 -8.58
N ASN A 198 3.17 22.21 -8.65
CA ASN A 198 2.98 23.65 -8.79
C ASN A 198 1.69 24.09 -8.08
N LEU A 199 1.85 24.78 -6.96
CA LEU A 199 0.77 25.33 -6.13
C LEU A 199 0.62 26.85 -6.28
N ASN A 200 1.06 27.43 -7.41
CA ASN A 200 0.84 28.84 -7.72
C ASN A 200 -0.53 29.06 -8.40
N PRO A 201 -1.53 29.67 -7.73
CA PRO A 201 -2.86 29.86 -8.32
C PRO A 201 -2.90 30.93 -9.41
N ASP A 202 -1.87 31.77 -9.53
CA ASP A 202 -1.81 32.84 -10.53
C ASP A 202 -1.31 32.34 -11.91
N ASP A 203 -0.93 31.06 -12.03
CA ASP A 203 -0.61 30.41 -13.31
C ASP A 203 -1.86 29.87 -14.05
N LEU A 204 -3.03 29.87 -13.40
CA LEU A 204 -4.31 29.49 -14.01
C LEU A 204 -4.81 30.54 -15.01
N LYS A 205 -5.59 30.10 -16.00
CA LYS A 205 -6.14 30.91 -17.09
C LYS A 205 -7.65 30.71 -17.19
N GLY A 206 -8.40 31.79 -16.99
CA GLY A 206 -9.87 31.75 -16.89
C GLY A 206 -10.33 31.04 -15.61
N GLY A 207 -11.51 30.42 -15.64
CA GLY A 207 -12.02 29.62 -14.52
C GLY A 207 -12.64 30.44 -13.39
N ASP A 208 -12.68 31.77 -13.54
CA ASP A 208 -13.56 32.70 -12.82
C ASP A 208 -14.84 33.04 -13.64
N ASP A 209 -14.92 32.54 -14.88
CA ASP A 209 -15.92 32.88 -15.90
C ASP A 209 -16.82 31.70 -16.35
N LEU A 210 -16.69 30.52 -15.72
CA LEU A 210 -17.51 29.34 -16.04
C LEU A 210 -19.02 29.59 -15.81
N ASP A 211 -19.83 29.21 -16.79
CA ASP A 211 -21.24 29.61 -16.87
C ASP A 211 -22.11 29.05 -15.72
N PRO A 212 -22.67 29.91 -14.86
CA PRO A 212 -23.41 29.49 -13.66
C PRO A 212 -24.79 28.88 -13.95
N ASN A 213 -25.27 28.89 -15.20
CA ASN A 213 -26.48 28.15 -15.58
C ASN A 213 -26.22 26.63 -15.70
N TYR A 214 -24.95 26.25 -15.88
CA TYR A 214 -24.51 24.86 -16.05
C TYR A 214 -23.60 24.41 -14.90
N VAL A 215 -22.69 25.26 -14.42
CA VAL A 215 -21.70 24.94 -13.37
C VAL A 215 -22.19 25.42 -12.01
N LEU A 216 -22.57 24.48 -11.15
CA LEU A 216 -23.34 24.72 -9.92
C LEU A 216 -22.47 24.92 -8.67
N SER A 217 -21.31 24.26 -8.62
CA SER A 217 -20.35 24.37 -7.51
C SER A 217 -18.97 23.89 -7.91
N SER A 218 -17.93 24.50 -7.34
CA SER A 218 -16.51 24.24 -7.62
C SER A 218 -15.81 23.70 -6.37
N ARG A 219 -14.95 22.68 -6.53
CA ARG A 219 -14.30 22.00 -5.40
C ARG A 219 -12.91 21.45 -5.76
N VAL A 220 -11.93 21.73 -4.90
CA VAL A 220 -10.58 21.14 -4.97
C VAL A 220 -10.29 20.45 -3.64
N ARG A 221 -9.73 19.24 -3.66
CA ARG A 221 -9.15 18.59 -2.46
C ARG A 221 -7.82 17.94 -2.74
N THR A 222 -7.01 17.72 -1.71
CA THR A 222 -5.86 16.80 -1.73
C THR A 222 -5.67 16.10 -0.40
N GLY A 223 -4.97 14.97 -0.38
CA GLY A 223 -4.44 14.35 0.84
C GLY A 223 -3.03 14.87 1.16
N ARG A 224 -2.64 14.87 2.44
CA ARG A 224 -1.25 15.02 2.90
C ARG A 224 -0.97 14.16 4.13
N SER A 225 0.15 13.43 4.11
CA SER A 225 0.65 12.62 5.23
C SER A 225 1.92 13.23 5.83
N LEU A 226 2.04 13.21 7.16
CA LEU A 226 3.22 13.66 7.92
C LEU A 226 4.36 12.63 7.90
N ARG A 227 5.58 13.07 7.58
CA ARG A 227 6.79 12.23 7.61
C ARG A 227 7.18 11.85 9.05
N GLY A 228 7.65 10.62 9.23
CA GLY A 228 8.07 10.07 10.53
C GLY A 228 6.94 9.45 11.38
N TYR A 229 5.75 9.29 10.80
CA TYR A 229 4.60 8.58 11.37
C TYR A 229 4.12 7.51 10.39
N ALA A 230 3.66 6.36 10.89
CA ALA A 230 3.03 5.34 10.05
C ALA A 230 1.69 5.85 9.47
N LEU A 231 1.32 5.39 8.28
CA LEU A 231 0.07 5.74 7.58
C LEU A 231 -1.16 5.05 8.24
N PRO A 232 -2.40 5.51 7.98
CA PRO A 232 -3.63 4.99 8.61
C PRO A 232 -3.78 3.46 8.71
N PRO A 233 -3.36 2.62 7.73
CA PRO A 233 -3.42 1.16 7.85
C PRO A 233 -2.63 0.61 9.04
N HIS A 234 -1.47 1.20 9.34
CA HIS A 234 -0.51 0.68 10.32
C HIS A 234 -0.47 1.50 11.62
N CYS A 235 -0.72 2.80 11.57
CA CYS A 235 -0.59 3.73 12.70
C CYS A 235 -1.23 3.25 14.02
N THR A 236 -0.49 3.42 15.10
CA THR A 236 -0.95 3.19 16.48
C THR A 236 -1.92 4.29 16.95
N ARG A 237 -2.63 4.06 18.07
CA ARG A 237 -3.52 5.10 18.65
C ARG A 237 -2.74 6.33 19.06
N ALA A 238 -1.56 6.12 19.66
CA ALA A 238 -0.67 7.21 20.07
C ALA A 238 -0.15 8.02 18.88
N GLU A 239 0.34 7.39 17.81
CA GLU A 239 0.72 8.12 16.59
C GLU A 239 -0.45 8.91 16.01
N ARG A 240 -1.66 8.31 15.98
CA ARG A 240 -2.85 8.96 15.43
C ARG A 240 -3.28 10.19 16.26
N ARG A 241 -3.18 10.11 17.59
CA ARG A 241 -3.37 11.22 18.54
C ARG A 241 -2.29 12.29 18.39
N ASP A 242 -1.03 11.90 18.21
CA ASP A 242 0.07 12.82 17.88
C ASP A 242 -0.24 13.57 16.58
N VAL A 243 -0.62 12.86 15.51
CA VAL A 243 -1.01 13.43 14.20
C VAL A 243 -2.20 14.38 14.33
N GLU A 244 -3.25 13.99 15.06
CA GLU A 244 -4.41 14.85 15.35
C GLU A 244 -3.97 16.13 16.04
N GLN A 245 -3.22 16.03 17.14
CA GLN A 245 -2.73 17.18 17.89
C GLN A 245 -1.86 18.07 17.01
N ILE A 246 -0.94 17.52 16.22
CA ILE A 246 -0.04 18.27 15.31
C ILE A 246 -0.83 19.07 14.28
N PHE A 247 -1.89 18.50 13.70
CA PHE A 247 -2.75 19.24 12.78
C PHE A 247 -3.60 20.28 13.51
N CYS A 248 -4.19 19.98 14.66
CA CYS A 248 -4.91 20.98 15.48
C CYS A 248 -3.99 22.17 15.83
N ASP A 249 -2.75 21.87 16.24
CA ASP A 249 -1.67 22.81 16.56
C ASP A 249 -1.24 23.70 15.38
N ALA A 250 -1.50 23.27 14.14
CA ALA A 250 -1.24 24.04 12.92
C ALA A 250 -2.49 24.82 12.49
N LEU A 251 -3.66 24.18 12.52
CA LEU A 251 -4.95 24.75 12.12
C LEU A 251 -5.39 25.90 13.05
N ALA A 252 -5.07 25.81 14.35
CA ALA A 252 -5.28 26.89 15.32
C ALA A 252 -4.43 28.16 15.05
N THR A 253 -3.47 28.12 14.10
CA THR A 253 -2.72 29.30 13.66
C THR A 253 -3.31 29.99 12.43
N LEU A 254 -4.38 29.43 11.83
CA LEU A 254 -4.99 30.00 10.64
C LEU A 254 -5.81 31.27 10.95
N ASP A 255 -5.60 32.29 10.12
CA ASP A 255 -6.13 33.64 10.31
C ASP A 255 -6.82 34.19 9.04
N GLY A 256 -7.54 35.29 9.21
CA GLY A 256 -8.34 35.92 8.16
C GLY A 256 -9.43 34.97 7.64
N GLN A 257 -9.56 34.87 6.31
CA GLN A 257 -10.52 33.98 5.63
C GLN A 257 -10.26 32.48 5.88
N LEU A 258 -9.15 32.10 6.52
CA LEU A 258 -8.83 30.70 6.84
C LEU A 258 -9.02 30.39 8.34
N LYS A 259 -9.34 31.39 9.18
CA LYS A 259 -9.70 31.18 10.58
C LYS A 259 -10.92 30.25 10.67
N GLY A 260 -10.91 29.33 11.63
CA GLY A 260 -11.96 28.35 11.82
C GLY A 260 -11.93 27.67 13.17
N GLU A 261 -12.64 26.55 13.27
CA GLU A 261 -12.76 25.73 14.47
C GLU A 261 -12.58 24.24 14.12
N TYR A 262 -12.04 23.47 15.06
CA TYR A 262 -11.84 22.03 14.92
C TYR A 262 -12.86 21.25 15.75
N TYR A 263 -13.51 20.29 15.12
CA TYR A 263 -14.57 19.45 15.66
C TYR A 263 -14.06 18.00 15.70
N PRO A 264 -13.59 17.48 16.86
CA PRO A 264 -13.32 16.06 17.00
C PRO A 264 -14.61 15.27 16.86
N LEU A 265 -14.58 14.12 16.18
CA LEU A 265 -15.72 13.19 16.11
C LEU A 265 -15.99 12.57 17.49
N LYS A 266 -14.92 12.40 18.28
CA LYS A 266 -14.98 11.96 19.68
C LYS A 266 -15.61 13.05 20.56
N GLY A 267 -16.77 12.75 21.13
CA GLY A 267 -17.52 13.70 21.97
C GLY A 267 -18.36 14.72 21.18
N MET A 268 -18.49 14.55 19.86
CA MET A 268 -19.39 15.36 19.02
C MET A 268 -20.84 15.19 19.49
N THR A 269 -21.54 16.31 19.70
CA THR A 269 -22.98 16.31 20.00
C THR A 269 -23.80 15.98 18.76
N ALA A 270 -25.01 15.42 18.93
CA ALA A 270 -25.92 15.14 17.81
C ALA A 270 -26.18 16.43 16.99
N GLU A 271 -26.37 17.56 17.67
CA GLU A 271 -26.60 18.85 17.04
C GLU A 271 -25.36 19.38 16.30
N GLN A 272 -24.14 18.96 16.63
CA GLN A 272 -22.94 19.23 15.81
C GLN A 272 -22.86 18.28 14.62
N GLN A 273 -23.16 17.00 14.84
CA GLN A 273 -23.13 15.96 13.81
C GLN A 273 -24.14 16.26 12.69
N ASP A 274 -25.39 16.54 13.04
CA ASP A 274 -26.46 16.87 12.10
C ASP A 274 -26.11 18.09 11.25
N ARG A 275 -25.58 19.17 11.87
CA ARG A 275 -25.11 20.36 11.13
C ARG A 275 -23.99 20.02 10.15
N LEU A 276 -23.01 19.21 10.54
CA LEU A 276 -21.93 18.79 9.63
C LEU A 276 -22.41 17.83 8.53
N ILE A 277 -23.54 17.13 8.72
CA ILE A 277 -24.22 16.36 7.67
C ILE A 277 -24.97 17.30 6.71
N GLU A 278 -25.71 18.28 7.24
CA GLU A 278 -26.42 19.32 6.46
C GLU A 278 -25.48 20.18 5.61
N ASP A 279 -24.29 20.52 6.14
CA ASP A 279 -23.24 21.22 5.39
C ASP A 279 -22.53 20.33 4.34
N HIS A 280 -22.76 19.02 4.35
CA HIS A 280 -22.01 18.00 3.61
C HIS A 280 -20.51 17.95 3.96
N PHE A 281 -20.19 18.20 5.23
CA PHE A 281 -18.83 18.29 5.76
C PHE A 281 -18.36 17.03 6.51
N LEU A 282 -19.29 16.30 7.12
CA LEU A 282 -19.00 15.07 7.85
C LEU A 282 -18.52 13.96 6.90
N PHE A 283 -17.53 13.18 7.34
CA PHE A 283 -17.18 11.91 6.72
C PHE A 283 -17.69 10.75 7.59
N ASP A 284 -18.34 9.77 6.96
CA ASP A 284 -18.96 8.64 7.65
C ASP A 284 -17.95 7.69 8.31
N LYS A 285 -18.44 6.85 9.24
CA LYS A 285 -17.66 5.71 9.73
C LYS A 285 -17.24 4.82 8.54
N PRO A 286 -15.96 4.42 8.42
CA PRO A 286 -15.51 3.49 7.39
C PRO A 286 -16.23 2.13 7.45
N VAL A 287 -17.28 1.99 6.67
CA VAL A 287 -18.05 0.73 6.46
C VAL A 287 -17.71 0.04 5.13
N SER A 288 -16.90 0.68 4.28
CA SER A 288 -16.44 0.10 3.02
C SER A 288 -15.54 -1.11 3.28
N PRO A 289 -15.80 -2.29 2.67
CA PRO A 289 -14.95 -3.47 2.76
C PRO A 289 -13.47 -3.21 2.40
N LEU A 290 -13.18 -2.22 1.55
CA LEU A 290 -11.82 -1.79 1.23
C LEU A 290 -11.14 -1.11 2.43
N LEU A 291 -11.82 -0.17 3.10
CA LEU A 291 -11.28 0.58 4.25
C LEU A 291 -11.20 -0.29 5.53
N LEU A 292 -12.08 -1.28 5.63
CA LEU A 292 -12.05 -2.31 6.68
C LEU A 292 -10.85 -3.26 6.47
N ALA A 293 -10.69 -3.85 5.28
CA ALA A 293 -9.60 -4.79 4.98
C ALA A 293 -8.21 -4.12 4.97
N SER A 294 -8.14 -2.82 4.69
CA SER A 294 -6.91 -2.00 4.84
C SER A 294 -6.70 -1.43 6.25
N ARG A 295 -7.46 -1.90 7.27
CA ARG A 295 -7.29 -1.53 8.69
C ARG A 295 -7.44 -0.03 9.04
N MET A 296 -7.85 0.84 8.10
CA MET A 296 -8.02 2.28 8.34
C MET A 296 -9.15 2.61 9.33
N ALA A 297 -10.11 1.69 9.47
CA ALA A 297 -11.26 1.80 10.39
C ALA A 297 -10.91 1.63 11.89
N ARG A 298 -9.68 1.19 12.23
CA ARG A 298 -9.29 0.85 13.61
C ARG A 298 -9.50 2.00 14.59
N ASP A 299 -10.00 1.66 15.77
CA ASP A 299 -10.24 2.51 16.93
C ASP A 299 -11.19 3.69 16.66
N TRP A 300 -12.11 3.56 15.69
CA TRP A 300 -13.04 4.62 15.34
C TRP A 300 -13.98 4.99 16.52
N PRO A 301 -14.17 6.29 16.86
CA PRO A 301 -13.72 7.50 16.17
C PRO A 301 -12.48 8.19 16.79
N ASP A 302 -11.66 7.46 17.56
CA ASP A 302 -10.56 8.04 18.33
C ASP A 302 -9.51 8.70 17.41
N ALA A 303 -9.12 9.92 17.77
CA ALA A 303 -8.22 10.81 17.03
C ALA A 303 -8.66 11.19 15.59
N ARG A 304 -9.97 11.27 15.32
CA ARG A 304 -10.55 11.77 14.05
C ARG A 304 -11.38 13.03 14.27
N GLY A 305 -11.37 13.93 13.29
CA GLY A 305 -12.17 15.15 13.33
C GLY A 305 -12.03 16.02 12.09
N ILE A 306 -12.72 17.15 12.11
CA ILE A 306 -12.93 18.06 10.98
C ILE A 306 -12.64 19.50 11.42
N PHE A 307 -11.75 20.17 10.70
CA PHE A 307 -11.67 21.63 10.72
C PHE A 307 -12.49 22.21 9.58
N HIS A 308 -13.20 23.31 9.82
CA HIS A 308 -13.68 24.20 8.76
C HIS A 308 -13.49 25.66 9.16
N ASN A 309 -13.31 26.55 8.18
CA ASN A 309 -13.22 27.99 8.40
C ASN A 309 -14.59 28.63 8.71
N ASP A 310 -14.56 29.85 9.25
CA ASP A 310 -15.75 30.65 9.59
C ASP A 310 -16.71 30.81 8.38
N ASP A 311 -16.17 30.96 7.17
CA ASP A 311 -16.92 31.12 5.92
C ASP A 311 -17.42 29.79 5.29
N LYS A 312 -17.20 28.63 5.94
CA LYS A 312 -17.61 27.30 5.47
C LYS A 312 -17.20 26.97 4.02
N ASN A 313 -16.00 27.36 3.61
CA ASN A 313 -15.50 27.25 2.23
C ASN A 313 -14.05 26.72 2.11
N PHE A 314 -13.40 26.42 3.24
CA PHE A 314 -12.13 25.71 3.38
C PHE A 314 -12.20 24.74 4.57
N LEU A 315 -11.77 23.49 4.38
CA LEU A 315 -11.86 22.42 5.37
C LEU A 315 -10.61 21.54 5.40
N VAL A 316 -10.39 20.88 6.53
CA VAL A 316 -9.41 19.79 6.65
C VAL A 316 -10.01 18.64 7.46
N TRP A 317 -10.17 17.47 6.84
CA TRP A 317 -10.45 16.22 7.55
C TRP A 317 -9.14 15.61 8.08
N ILE A 318 -9.18 14.98 9.25
CA ILE A 318 -8.01 14.42 9.94
C ILE A 318 -8.21 12.92 10.22
N ASN A 319 -7.19 12.12 9.89
CA ASN A 319 -7.09 10.66 10.12
C ASN A 319 -8.22 9.81 9.46
N GLU A 320 -8.57 10.14 8.22
CA GLU A 320 -9.52 9.40 7.37
C GLU A 320 -8.79 8.36 6.49
N GLU A 321 -8.74 8.51 5.16
CA GLU A 321 -7.94 7.66 4.27
C GLU A 321 -6.44 8.01 4.36
N ASP A 322 -6.13 9.28 4.67
CA ASP A 322 -4.80 9.87 4.83
C ASP A 322 -4.74 10.62 6.18
N HIS A 323 -3.55 11.02 6.68
CA HIS A 323 -3.44 11.79 7.93
C HIS A 323 -4.23 13.11 7.89
N SER A 324 -4.25 13.77 6.73
CA SER A 324 -5.09 14.94 6.48
C SER A 324 -5.61 14.96 5.05
N ARG A 325 -6.79 15.57 4.88
CA ARG A 325 -7.41 15.81 3.58
C ARG A 325 -7.95 17.23 3.51
N VAL A 326 -7.17 18.10 2.86
CA VAL A 326 -7.42 19.54 2.71
C VAL A 326 -8.38 19.77 1.55
N ILE A 327 -9.38 20.63 1.75
CA ILE A 327 -10.51 20.87 0.84
C ILE A 327 -10.75 22.38 0.74
N SER A 328 -11.03 22.86 -0.47
CA SER A 328 -11.61 24.19 -0.74
C SER A 328 -12.83 24.00 -1.66
N MET A 329 -13.91 24.74 -1.42
CA MET A 329 -15.13 24.67 -2.22
C MET A 329 -15.99 25.93 -2.11
N GLU A 330 -16.74 26.25 -3.16
CA GLU A 330 -17.82 27.26 -3.14
C GLU A 330 -18.89 26.97 -4.20
N LEU A 331 -20.03 27.67 -4.13
CA LEU A 331 -21.09 27.61 -5.14
C LEU A 331 -20.71 28.40 -6.40
N GLY A 332 -21.21 27.95 -7.55
CA GLY A 332 -20.84 28.47 -8.87
C GLY A 332 -19.52 27.91 -9.42
N GLY A 333 -19.10 28.44 -10.56
CA GLY A 333 -17.98 27.93 -11.37
C GLY A 333 -16.60 28.54 -11.09
N ASN A 334 -16.40 29.30 -10.01
CA ASN A 334 -15.15 30.04 -9.77
C ASN A 334 -14.01 29.15 -9.21
N MET A 335 -13.49 28.26 -10.07
CA MET A 335 -12.34 27.40 -9.78
C MET A 335 -11.10 28.19 -9.35
N THR A 336 -10.91 29.41 -9.86
CA THR A 336 -9.73 30.25 -9.57
C THR A 336 -9.77 30.86 -8.16
N SER A 337 -10.97 31.20 -7.65
CA SER A 337 -11.20 31.53 -6.23
C SER A 337 -10.93 30.33 -5.32
N VAL A 338 -11.54 29.18 -5.66
CA VAL A 338 -11.40 27.92 -4.90
C VAL A 338 -9.93 27.47 -4.83
N PHE A 339 -9.22 27.49 -5.96
CA PHE A 339 -7.83 27.04 -6.02
C PHE A 339 -6.86 28.01 -5.33
N ARG A 340 -7.06 29.32 -5.42
CA ARG A 340 -6.26 30.28 -4.64
C ARG A 340 -6.41 30.04 -3.13
N ARG A 341 -7.64 29.91 -2.64
CA ARG A 341 -7.91 29.59 -1.23
C ARG A 341 -7.35 28.22 -0.80
N PHE A 342 -7.40 27.23 -1.68
CA PHE A 342 -6.78 25.91 -1.48
C PHE A 342 -5.25 26.02 -1.32
N CYS A 343 -4.58 26.70 -2.26
CA CYS A 343 -3.13 26.89 -2.22
C CYS A 343 -2.69 27.74 -1.02
N ASP A 344 -3.37 28.84 -0.73
CA ASP A 344 -3.06 29.69 0.44
C ASP A 344 -3.24 28.92 1.75
N GLY A 345 -4.33 28.18 1.90
CA GLY A 345 -4.60 27.33 3.06
C GLY A 345 -3.56 26.22 3.24
N LEU A 346 -3.27 25.47 2.18
CA LEU A 346 -2.27 24.39 2.19
C LEU A 346 -0.87 24.93 2.52
N ASN A 347 -0.47 26.06 1.91
CA ASN A 347 0.80 26.71 2.20
C ASN A 347 0.89 27.26 3.63
N LYS A 348 -0.21 27.74 4.23
CA LYS A 348 -0.21 28.16 5.65
C LYS A 348 -0.09 26.95 6.59
N VAL A 349 -0.86 25.89 6.36
CA VAL A 349 -0.79 24.65 7.15
C VAL A 349 0.62 24.04 7.07
N GLU A 350 1.21 23.94 5.87
CA GLU A 350 2.56 23.39 5.73
C GLU A 350 3.62 24.25 6.46
N LYS A 351 3.55 25.58 6.37
CA LYS A 351 4.46 26.47 7.11
C LYS A 351 4.29 26.37 8.62
N ALA A 352 3.06 26.19 9.11
CA ALA A 352 2.81 25.98 10.54
C ALA A 352 3.41 24.64 11.03
N LEU A 353 3.27 23.56 10.26
CA LEU A 353 3.91 22.27 10.52
C LEU A 353 5.44 22.37 10.51
N GLN A 354 6.01 23.01 9.48
CA GLN A 354 7.45 23.24 9.35
C GLN A 354 8.01 24.07 10.52
N SER A 355 7.25 25.05 11.03
CA SER A 355 7.65 25.85 12.20
C SER A 355 7.78 25.04 13.50
N LYS A 356 7.14 23.87 13.56
CA LYS A 356 7.21 22.91 14.68
C LYS A 356 8.12 21.70 14.37
N GLY A 357 8.85 21.72 13.26
CA GLY A 357 9.79 20.67 12.87
C GLY A 357 9.21 19.49 12.09
N TYR A 358 7.96 19.59 11.62
CA TYR A 358 7.29 18.54 10.85
C TYR A 358 7.29 18.87 9.35
N SER A 359 7.31 17.85 8.50
CA SER A 359 7.11 17.97 7.05
C SER A 359 6.07 16.97 6.56
N PHE A 360 5.53 17.19 5.37
CA PHE A 360 4.82 16.13 4.67
C PHE A 360 5.79 15.07 4.13
N MET A 361 5.27 13.87 3.88
CA MET A 361 5.91 12.83 3.10
C MET A 361 5.93 13.27 1.63
N TRP A 362 7.12 13.42 1.05
CA TRP A 362 7.32 13.83 -0.35
C TRP A 362 8.65 13.31 -0.89
N ASN A 363 8.63 12.74 -2.10
CA ASN A 363 9.86 12.40 -2.83
C ASN A 363 9.78 12.82 -4.32
N GLU A 364 10.93 12.90 -4.98
CA GLU A 364 11.03 13.42 -6.35
C GLU A 364 10.35 12.52 -7.39
N HIS A 365 10.21 11.22 -7.14
CA HIS A 365 9.58 10.27 -8.05
C HIS A 365 8.05 10.32 -7.95
N LEU A 366 7.51 10.17 -6.74
CA LEU A 366 6.09 9.97 -6.46
C LEU A 366 5.36 11.24 -6.01
N GLY A 367 6.04 12.36 -5.85
CA GLY A 367 5.45 13.58 -5.29
C GLY A 367 5.09 13.40 -3.82
N TYR A 368 3.93 13.89 -3.40
CA TYR A 368 3.42 13.67 -2.05
C TYR A 368 2.95 12.22 -1.88
N ILE A 369 3.42 11.57 -0.81
CA ILE A 369 3.09 10.18 -0.49
C ILE A 369 1.80 10.13 0.31
N LEU A 370 0.91 9.20 -0.04
CA LEU A 370 -0.44 9.01 0.51
C LEU A 370 -0.75 7.51 0.59
N THR A 371 -1.80 7.16 1.34
CA THR A 371 -2.08 5.75 1.71
C THR A 371 -2.40 4.87 0.52
N CYS A 372 -3.13 5.39 -0.47
CA CYS A 372 -3.48 4.66 -1.69
C CYS A 372 -2.57 5.09 -2.86
N PRO A 373 -1.92 4.16 -3.59
CA PRO A 373 -1.15 4.48 -4.80
C PRO A 373 -1.91 5.30 -5.85
N SER A 374 -3.26 5.24 -5.89
CA SER A 374 -4.05 6.07 -6.80
C SER A 374 -4.06 7.57 -6.47
N ASN A 375 -3.65 7.96 -5.27
CA ASN A 375 -3.62 9.35 -4.80
C ASN A 375 -2.23 9.99 -4.87
N LEU A 376 -1.17 9.26 -5.26
CA LEU A 376 0.18 9.81 -5.35
C LEU A 376 0.32 11.01 -6.30
N GLY A 377 1.42 11.74 -6.15
CA GLY A 377 1.77 12.93 -6.91
C GLY A 377 1.26 14.18 -6.22
N THR A 378 0.26 14.80 -6.84
CA THR A 378 -0.44 15.98 -6.31
C THR A 378 -1.39 15.64 -5.15
N GLY A 379 -1.94 14.43 -5.13
CA GLY A 379 -3.17 14.07 -4.40
C GLY A 379 -4.44 14.77 -4.87
N VAL A 380 -4.36 15.63 -5.91
CA VAL A 380 -5.46 16.55 -6.24
C VAL A 380 -6.65 15.82 -6.85
N ARG A 381 -7.82 16.15 -6.34
CA ARG A 381 -9.10 16.00 -7.04
C ARG A 381 -9.77 17.36 -7.12
N ALA A 382 -9.59 18.01 -8.26
CA ALA A 382 -10.28 19.21 -8.69
C ALA A 382 -11.50 18.81 -9.52
N GLY A 383 -12.63 19.49 -9.32
CA GLY A 383 -13.86 19.18 -10.06
C GLY A 383 -14.99 20.16 -9.80
N VAL A 384 -16.03 20.01 -10.59
CA VAL A 384 -17.25 20.82 -10.51
C VAL A 384 -18.49 19.93 -10.59
N HIS A 385 -19.59 20.38 -10.02
CA HIS A 385 -20.91 19.90 -10.42
C HIS A 385 -21.35 20.68 -11.66
N VAL A 386 -21.52 19.98 -12.79
CA VAL A 386 -21.96 20.57 -14.05
C VAL A 386 -23.13 19.80 -14.66
N LYS A 387 -24.12 20.56 -15.15
CA LYS A 387 -25.36 20.08 -15.75
C LYS A 387 -25.24 20.02 -17.27
N LEU A 388 -25.33 18.81 -17.82
CA LEU A 388 -25.12 18.48 -19.23
C LEU A 388 -26.24 17.53 -19.75
N PRO A 389 -27.53 17.93 -19.69
CA PRO A 389 -28.65 17.02 -19.93
C PRO A 389 -28.68 16.43 -21.34
N LYS A 390 -28.27 17.15 -22.39
CA LYS A 390 -28.22 16.61 -23.76
C LYS A 390 -26.91 15.91 -24.07
N PHE A 391 -25.76 16.46 -23.65
CA PHE A 391 -24.48 15.86 -24.01
C PHE A 391 -24.21 14.58 -23.22
N SER A 392 -24.72 14.46 -21.99
CA SER A 392 -24.53 13.23 -21.20
C SER A 392 -25.23 11.99 -21.76
N GLU A 393 -26.32 12.18 -22.52
CA GLU A 393 -27.02 11.14 -23.29
C GLU A 393 -26.38 10.89 -24.67
N HIS A 394 -25.50 11.78 -25.14
CA HIS A 394 -24.94 11.69 -26.48
C HIS A 394 -23.80 10.64 -26.57
N PRO A 395 -23.76 9.76 -27.60
CA PRO A 395 -22.80 8.65 -27.68
C PRO A 395 -21.31 9.02 -27.54
N LYS A 396 -20.94 10.25 -27.91
CA LYS A 396 -19.55 10.74 -27.82
C LYS A 396 -19.15 11.30 -26.44
N PHE A 397 -20.01 11.24 -25.42
CA PHE A 397 -19.69 11.80 -24.09
C PHE A 397 -18.48 11.10 -23.46
N ALA A 398 -18.48 9.77 -23.43
CA ALA A 398 -17.37 8.98 -22.89
C ALA A 398 -16.06 9.17 -23.69
N GLU A 399 -16.16 9.16 -25.03
CA GLU A 399 -15.04 9.47 -25.94
C GLU A 399 -14.41 10.84 -25.64
N THR A 400 -15.26 11.84 -25.39
CA THR A 400 -14.83 13.23 -25.16
C THR A 400 -14.22 13.40 -23.77
N LEU A 401 -14.80 12.81 -22.73
CA LEU A 401 -14.21 12.80 -21.38
C LEU A 401 -12.83 12.11 -21.37
N ALA A 402 -12.70 10.97 -22.06
CA ALA A 402 -11.42 10.25 -22.19
C ALA A 402 -10.35 11.10 -22.90
N LYS A 403 -10.73 11.80 -23.99
CA LYS A 403 -9.87 12.75 -24.71
C LYS A 403 -9.45 13.96 -23.88
N LEU A 404 -10.33 14.42 -22.97
CA LEU A 404 -10.07 15.56 -22.07
C LEU A 404 -9.38 15.17 -20.75
N ARG A 405 -9.04 13.88 -20.53
CA ARG A 405 -8.49 13.36 -19.25
C ARG A 405 -9.42 13.62 -18.04
N LEU A 406 -10.73 13.61 -18.26
CA LEU A 406 -11.74 13.82 -17.23
C LEU A 406 -12.49 12.54 -16.87
N GLN A 407 -12.94 12.45 -15.62
CA GLN A 407 -13.85 11.41 -15.10
C GLN A 407 -15.17 12.02 -14.65
N LYS A 408 -16.26 11.24 -14.71
CA LYS A 408 -17.61 11.62 -14.24
C LYS A 408 -18.07 10.76 -13.06
N ARG A 409 -18.86 11.34 -12.16
CA ARG A 409 -19.61 10.66 -11.08
C ARG A 409 -20.98 11.30 -10.88
N GLY A 410 -21.87 10.65 -10.14
CA GLY A 410 -23.05 11.32 -9.60
C GLY A 410 -22.68 12.30 -8.48
N THR A 411 -23.64 13.13 -8.08
CA THR A 411 -23.44 14.28 -7.18
C THR A 411 -23.19 13.90 -5.71
N GLY A 412 -23.33 12.63 -5.32
CA GLY A 412 -23.15 12.16 -3.94
C GLY A 412 -22.00 11.18 -3.72
N GLY A 413 -21.22 10.83 -4.76
CA GLY A 413 -20.10 9.88 -4.62
C GLY A 413 -19.93 8.93 -5.81
N VAL A 414 -19.00 7.96 -5.63
CA VAL A 414 -18.55 7.00 -6.66
C VAL A 414 -19.72 6.30 -7.35
N ASP A 415 -20.64 5.76 -6.55
CA ASP A 415 -21.71 4.86 -7.01
C ASP A 415 -23.08 5.54 -7.07
N THR A 416 -23.12 6.87 -6.90
CA THR A 416 -24.39 7.63 -6.98
C THR A 416 -24.79 7.87 -8.44
N ALA A 417 -26.08 7.76 -8.72
CA ALA A 417 -26.65 8.14 -10.02
C ALA A 417 -26.63 9.67 -10.19
N SER A 418 -26.47 10.13 -11.43
CA SER A 418 -26.70 11.53 -11.78
C SER A 418 -28.19 11.85 -11.73
N THR A 419 -28.57 12.81 -10.90
CA THR A 419 -29.88 13.48 -11.02
C THR A 419 -29.85 14.42 -12.22
N ASP A 420 -30.99 14.61 -12.89
CA ASP A 420 -31.32 15.71 -13.84
C ASP A 420 -30.28 16.14 -14.91
N GLY A 421 -29.32 15.27 -15.25
CA GLY A 421 -28.21 15.56 -16.17
C GLY A 421 -26.98 16.19 -15.50
N THR A 422 -26.94 16.26 -14.17
CA THR A 422 -25.86 16.84 -13.36
C THR A 422 -24.82 15.80 -12.95
N PHE A 423 -23.54 16.11 -13.16
CA PHE A 423 -22.40 15.24 -12.86
C PHE A 423 -21.29 15.96 -12.10
N ASP A 424 -20.62 15.24 -11.20
CA ASP A 424 -19.30 15.59 -10.68
C ASP A 424 -18.26 15.25 -11.76
N ILE A 425 -17.76 16.30 -12.44
CA ILE A 425 -16.72 16.21 -13.48
C ILE A 425 -15.39 16.66 -12.87
N SER A 426 -14.36 15.82 -12.96
CA SER A 426 -13.08 16.02 -12.27
C SER A 426 -11.88 15.44 -13.03
N ASN A 427 -10.66 15.84 -12.65
CA ASN A 427 -9.42 15.32 -13.22
C ASN A 427 -9.26 13.79 -13.02
N LEU A 428 -8.75 13.08 -14.02
CA LEU A 428 -8.38 11.66 -13.93
C LEU A 428 -6.94 11.46 -13.43
N ASP A 429 -6.02 12.34 -13.87
CA ASP A 429 -4.60 12.32 -13.54
C ASP A 429 -4.29 12.92 -12.17
N ARG A 430 -3.23 12.41 -11.51
CA ARG A 430 -2.70 12.94 -10.23
C ARG A 430 -1.18 12.97 -10.16
N LEU A 431 -0.54 12.02 -10.85
CA LEU A 431 0.90 11.83 -10.95
C LEU A 431 1.43 12.32 -12.31
N GLY A 432 2.73 12.60 -12.44
CA GLY A 432 3.36 13.21 -13.64
C GLY A 432 2.98 14.66 -14.04
N THR A 433 1.79 15.13 -13.68
CA THR A 433 1.31 16.51 -13.88
C THR A 433 1.13 17.23 -12.55
N SER A 434 1.27 18.55 -12.56
CA SER A 434 1.14 19.44 -11.40
C SER A 434 -0.31 19.82 -11.08
N GLU A 435 -0.51 20.38 -9.88
CA GLU A 435 -1.84 20.83 -9.42
C GLU A 435 -2.45 21.88 -10.36
N VAL A 436 -1.65 22.86 -10.81
CA VAL A 436 -2.06 23.84 -11.83
C VAL A 436 -2.46 23.17 -13.15
N GLU A 437 -1.66 22.24 -13.69
CA GLU A 437 -1.99 21.54 -14.95
C GLU A 437 -3.30 20.74 -14.83
N GLN A 438 -3.53 20.07 -13.70
CA GLN A 438 -4.75 19.29 -13.45
C GLN A 438 -5.99 20.15 -13.26
N VAL A 439 -5.87 21.30 -12.57
CA VAL A 439 -6.97 22.26 -12.40
C VAL A 439 -7.29 22.97 -13.71
N GLN A 440 -6.27 23.34 -14.51
CA GLN A 440 -6.48 23.92 -15.84
C GLN A 440 -7.19 22.94 -16.78
N GLY A 441 -6.81 21.65 -16.77
CA GLY A 441 -7.50 20.62 -17.56
C GLY A 441 -8.98 20.46 -17.19
N VAL A 442 -9.35 20.68 -15.92
CA VAL A 442 -10.75 20.74 -15.49
C VAL A 442 -11.44 22.01 -16.01
N ILE A 443 -10.81 23.19 -15.92
CA ILE A 443 -11.37 24.45 -16.42
C ILE A 443 -11.63 24.37 -17.95
N ASP A 444 -10.61 24.04 -18.73
CA ASP A 444 -10.66 23.97 -20.20
C ASP A 444 -11.65 22.88 -20.67
N GLY A 445 -11.62 21.73 -20.01
CA GLY A 445 -12.51 20.61 -20.30
C GLY A 445 -13.97 20.92 -19.96
N VAL A 446 -14.26 21.50 -18.80
CA VAL A 446 -15.62 21.91 -18.43
C VAL A 446 -16.16 23.00 -19.37
N ALA A 447 -15.35 24.00 -19.71
CA ALA A 447 -15.72 25.00 -20.70
C ALA A 447 -16.05 24.36 -22.07
N THR A 448 -15.29 23.35 -22.48
CA THR A 448 -15.56 22.56 -23.70
C THR A 448 -16.89 21.79 -23.59
N LEU A 449 -17.15 21.10 -22.47
CA LEU A 449 -18.40 20.36 -22.25
C LEU A 449 -19.63 21.28 -22.26
N VAL A 450 -19.56 22.43 -21.60
CA VAL A 450 -20.65 23.44 -21.57
C VAL A 450 -20.89 24.05 -22.95
N ASN A 451 -19.85 24.27 -23.75
CA ASN A 451 -20.00 24.73 -25.14
C ASN A 451 -20.62 23.67 -26.06
N ILE A 452 -20.35 22.38 -25.82
CA ILE A 452 -21.01 21.27 -26.52
C ILE A 452 -22.49 21.17 -26.12
N GLU A 453 -22.82 21.31 -24.83
CA GLU A 453 -24.21 21.34 -24.35
C GLU A 453 -25.00 22.47 -25.03
N LYS A 454 -24.47 23.70 -25.02
CA LYS A 454 -25.04 24.88 -25.68
C LYS A 454 -25.23 24.71 -27.20
N ALA A 455 -24.39 23.92 -27.85
CA ALA A 455 -24.55 23.59 -29.26
C ALA A 455 -25.71 22.59 -29.47
N LEU A 456 -25.79 21.54 -28.66
CA LEU A 456 -26.90 20.58 -28.68
C LEU A 456 -28.24 21.20 -28.26
N GLU A 457 -28.24 22.22 -27.40
CA GLU A 457 -29.43 22.99 -27.03
C GLU A 457 -30.06 23.65 -28.25
N LYS A 458 -29.24 24.20 -29.16
CA LYS A 458 -29.66 24.85 -30.41
C LYS A 458 -29.81 23.89 -31.61
N GLY A 459 -29.26 22.69 -31.53
CA GLY A 459 -29.20 21.73 -32.65
C GLY A 459 -28.02 21.96 -33.62
N GLU A 460 -26.93 22.54 -33.14
CA GLU A 460 -25.69 22.77 -33.90
C GLU A 460 -24.79 21.51 -33.97
N ASP A 461 -23.96 21.38 -35.01
CA ASP A 461 -23.03 20.25 -35.16
C ASP A 461 -21.82 20.37 -34.21
N ILE A 462 -21.71 19.41 -33.28
CA ILE A 462 -20.64 19.33 -32.29
C ILE A 462 -19.33 18.72 -32.81
N SER A 463 -19.28 18.22 -34.06
CA SER A 463 -18.12 17.47 -34.59
C SER A 463 -16.80 18.24 -34.54
N LYS A 464 -16.86 19.58 -34.54
CA LYS A 464 -15.71 20.49 -34.49
C LYS A 464 -15.29 20.88 -33.06
N LEU A 465 -16.14 20.60 -32.07
CA LEU A 465 -15.87 20.87 -30.65
C LEU A 465 -15.19 19.67 -29.94
N ILE A 466 -15.11 18.51 -30.61
CA ILE A 466 -14.51 17.29 -30.08
C ILE A 466 -13.07 17.15 -30.63
N PRO A 467 -12.04 16.96 -29.77
CA PRO A 467 -10.65 16.81 -30.21
C PRO A 467 -10.40 15.64 -31.18
N LYS A 468 -9.41 15.79 -32.05
CA LYS A 468 -8.94 14.78 -33.02
C LYS A 468 -7.65 14.09 -32.56
N ALA A 469 -7.38 12.90 -33.10
CA ALA A 469 -6.10 12.19 -32.93
C ALA A 469 -5.03 12.67 -33.95
N SER A 470 -3.76 12.32 -33.71
CA SER A 470 -2.57 12.96 -34.28
C SER A 470 -1.72 12.04 -35.17
N GLU A 471 -1.56 12.39 -36.46
CA GLU A 471 -0.66 11.69 -37.41
C GLU A 471 0.22 12.62 -38.28
N ALA A 472 0.12 13.95 -38.15
CA ALA A 472 0.79 14.92 -39.04
C ALA A 472 2.18 15.43 -38.58
N ILE A 473 2.81 14.70 -37.64
CA ILE A 473 4.06 15.08 -36.96
C ILE A 473 5.23 14.82 -37.92
N ILE A 474 6.06 15.77 -38.40
CA ILE A 474 6.48 17.08 -37.88
C ILE A 474 6.34 18.19 -38.96
N ALA A 475 5.37 18.08 -39.88
CA ALA A 475 5.31 18.97 -41.05
C ALA A 475 4.59 20.30 -40.76
N ASP A 476 3.57 20.28 -39.90
CA ASP A 476 2.57 21.35 -39.77
C ASP A 476 2.42 21.89 -38.33
N GLY A 477 3.53 21.92 -37.58
CA GLY A 477 3.56 22.54 -36.24
C GLY A 477 4.46 21.81 -35.25
N MET A 478 4.33 22.18 -33.97
CA MET A 478 5.00 21.54 -32.85
C MET A 478 4.51 20.08 -32.71
N PRO A 479 5.41 19.10 -32.46
CA PRO A 479 5.00 17.73 -32.19
C PRO A 479 4.20 17.61 -30.90
N ASP A 480 3.22 16.68 -30.87
CA ASP A 480 2.68 16.17 -29.61
C ASP A 480 3.72 15.25 -28.97
N LEU A 481 4.15 15.62 -27.77
CA LEU A 481 5.15 14.90 -26.97
C LEU A 481 4.58 14.42 -25.62
N SER A 482 3.25 14.42 -25.45
CA SER A 482 2.55 14.04 -24.21
C SER A 482 2.74 12.58 -23.77
N LYS A 483 3.37 11.75 -24.62
CA LYS A 483 3.66 10.33 -24.36
C LYS A 483 5.16 10.02 -24.37
N HIS A 484 6.03 11.03 -24.40
CA HIS A 484 7.45 10.87 -24.73
C HIS A 484 8.36 11.03 -23.50
N ASN A 485 8.88 9.93 -22.97
CA ASN A 485 9.82 9.86 -21.86
C ASN A 485 11.26 10.21 -22.30
N ASN A 486 11.52 11.50 -22.58
CA ASN A 486 12.87 11.98 -22.86
C ASN A 486 13.09 13.46 -22.47
N HIS A 487 14.34 13.82 -22.16
CA HIS A 487 14.69 15.16 -21.69
C HIS A 487 14.29 16.26 -22.67
N MET A 488 14.49 16.06 -23.99
CA MET A 488 14.05 17.01 -25.03
C MET A 488 12.55 17.27 -24.97
N ALA A 489 11.73 16.21 -24.88
CA ALA A 489 10.28 16.32 -24.78
C ALA A 489 9.82 17.10 -23.54
N HIS A 490 10.52 16.92 -22.41
CA HIS A 490 10.22 17.66 -21.18
C HIS A 490 10.67 19.13 -21.22
N CYS A 491 11.60 19.50 -22.11
CA CYS A 491 12.16 20.85 -22.22
C CYS A 491 11.60 21.68 -23.40
N LEU A 492 11.06 21.04 -24.44
CA LEU A 492 10.57 21.71 -25.65
C LEU A 492 9.18 22.31 -25.43
N THR A 493 9.11 23.55 -24.93
CA THR A 493 7.85 24.30 -24.81
C THR A 493 7.41 24.93 -26.14
N PRO A 494 6.14 25.36 -26.28
CA PRO A 494 5.67 26.11 -27.45
C PRO A 494 6.44 27.41 -27.71
N GLU A 495 6.94 28.09 -26.66
CA GLU A 495 7.73 29.31 -26.76
C GLU A 495 9.11 29.01 -27.36
N ILE A 496 9.78 27.97 -26.86
CA ILE A 496 11.06 27.49 -27.37
C ILE A 496 10.91 27.00 -28.81
N TRP A 497 9.86 26.22 -29.10
CA TRP A 497 9.52 25.81 -30.48
C TRP A 497 9.38 27.01 -31.40
N ASN A 498 8.52 27.97 -31.07
CA ASN A 498 8.27 29.15 -31.91
C ASN A 498 9.52 30.02 -32.11
N LYS A 499 10.42 30.07 -31.12
CA LYS A 499 11.70 30.78 -31.17
C LYS A 499 12.76 30.05 -32.03
N LEU A 500 12.74 28.72 -32.07
CA LEU A 500 13.81 27.89 -32.64
C LEU A 500 13.46 27.23 -33.99
N PHE A 501 12.21 26.88 -34.29
CA PHE A 501 11.88 25.98 -35.41
C PHE A 501 12.28 26.47 -36.81
N LYS A 502 12.45 27.80 -36.96
CA LYS A 502 12.91 28.45 -38.20
C LYS A 502 14.42 28.78 -38.22
N LYS A 503 15.13 28.62 -37.09
CA LYS A 503 16.60 28.82 -37.04
C LYS A 503 17.31 27.68 -37.79
N LYS A 504 18.50 27.98 -38.29
CA LYS A 504 19.48 27.02 -38.80
C LYS A 504 20.88 27.40 -38.35
N THR A 505 21.77 26.43 -38.22
CA THR A 505 23.21 26.65 -38.01
C THR A 505 23.88 27.10 -39.31
N PRO A 506 25.14 27.59 -39.28
CA PRO A 506 25.88 27.96 -40.50
C PRO A 506 26.00 26.80 -41.51
N ASN A 507 26.09 25.56 -41.02
CA ASN A 507 26.18 24.36 -41.85
C ASN A 507 24.81 23.84 -42.31
N GLY A 508 23.71 24.45 -41.86
CA GLY A 508 22.34 24.18 -42.31
C GLY A 508 21.51 23.25 -41.43
N VAL A 509 22.04 22.79 -40.29
CA VAL A 509 21.32 21.95 -39.30
C VAL A 509 20.06 22.69 -38.81
N THR A 510 18.93 22.00 -38.78
CA THR A 510 17.67 22.54 -38.24
C THR A 510 17.35 21.99 -36.86
N LEU A 511 16.49 22.68 -36.10
CA LEU A 511 15.94 22.15 -34.83
C LEU A 511 15.35 20.74 -35.03
N ILE A 512 14.68 20.52 -36.17
CA ILE A 512 14.03 19.25 -36.50
C ILE A 512 15.06 18.14 -36.65
N ASP A 513 16.23 18.41 -37.26
CA ASP A 513 17.31 17.42 -37.35
C ASP A 513 17.86 17.04 -35.97
N CYS A 514 17.92 18.01 -35.03
CA CYS A 514 18.36 17.77 -33.65
C CYS A 514 17.35 16.93 -32.84
N ILE A 515 16.06 17.29 -32.85
CA ILE A 515 15.04 16.65 -32.00
C ILE A 515 14.45 15.36 -32.58
N ARG A 516 14.66 15.08 -33.87
CA ARG A 516 14.01 13.97 -34.61
C ARG A 516 14.01 12.63 -33.86
N THR A 517 15.10 12.32 -33.16
CA THR A 517 15.24 11.06 -32.42
C THR A 517 14.25 10.94 -31.27
N GLY A 518 14.06 11.98 -30.45
CA GLY A 518 13.09 12.01 -29.34
C GLY A 518 11.67 12.45 -29.71
N VAL A 519 11.40 12.74 -30.99
CA VAL A 519 10.03 12.90 -31.52
C VAL A 519 9.51 11.58 -32.11
N LEU A 520 10.35 10.88 -32.88
CA LEU A 520 9.97 9.59 -33.50
C LEU A 520 10.04 8.41 -32.53
N ASN A 521 10.81 8.53 -31.44
CA ASN A 521 10.86 7.53 -30.38
C ASN A 521 10.30 8.14 -29.08
N PRO A 522 9.14 7.68 -28.58
CA PRO A 522 8.61 8.08 -27.28
C PRO A 522 9.45 7.68 -26.06
N GLY A 523 10.61 7.05 -26.25
CA GLY A 523 11.42 6.50 -25.17
C GLY A 523 10.86 5.17 -24.66
N HIS A 524 11.65 4.48 -23.85
CA HIS A 524 11.18 3.29 -23.13
C HIS A 524 10.53 3.77 -21.81
N PRO A 525 9.44 3.15 -21.32
CA PRO A 525 8.86 3.53 -20.04
C PRO A 525 9.92 3.54 -18.94
N HIS A 526 10.77 2.51 -18.86
CA HIS A 526 11.77 2.36 -17.79
C HIS A 526 13.14 3.03 -18.08
N ILE A 527 13.31 3.80 -19.17
CA ILE A 527 14.57 4.51 -19.46
C ILE A 527 14.33 5.89 -20.08
N MET A 528 14.50 6.97 -19.29
CA MET A 528 14.46 8.35 -19.80
C MET A 528 15.70 8.65 -20.67
N THR A 529 15.46 8.91 -21.95
CA THR A 529 16.53 9.20 -22.93
C THR A 529 16.75 10.70 -23.10
N VAL A 530 17.79 11.12 -23.83
CA VAL A 530 18.04 12.55 -24.08
C VAL A 530 17.05 13.13 -25.09
N GLY A 531 16.67 12.37 -26.11
CA GLY A 531 15.71 12.79 -27.14
C GLY A 531 16.22 13.79 -28.18
N MET A 532 17.45 14.27 -28.09
CA MET A 532 18.07 15.11 -29.13
C MET A 532 19.58 14.87 -29.28
N VAL A 533 20.11 15.28 -30.43
CA VAL A 533 21.54 15.26 -30.78
C VAL A 533 21.95 16.58 -31.45
N ALA A 534 23.23 16.93 -31.39
CA ALA A 534 23.81 18.02 -32.15
C ALA A 534 24.21 17.56 -33.57
N GLY A 535 24.02 18.44 -34.57
CA GLY A 535 24.42 18.18 -35.96
C GLY A 535 25.80 18.74 -36.33
N ASP A 536 26.23 19.77 -35.62
CA ASP A 536 27.52 20.47 -35.71
C ASP A 536 27.83 21.10 -34.33
N GLU A 537 28.94 21.83 -34.21
CA GLU A 537 29.31 22.46 -32.92
C GLU A 537 28.35 23.62 -32.58
N GLU A 538 28.02 24.43 -33.58
CA GLU A 538 27.12 25.59 -33.50
C GLU A 538 25.67 25.22 -33.15
N SER A 539 25.29 23.94 -33.25
CA SER A 539 23.97 23.44 -32.80
C SER A 539 23.70 23.81 -31.34
N TYR A 540 24.72 23.72 -30.47
CA TYR A 540 24.59 24.07 -29.05
C TYR A 540 24.35 25.58 -28.85
N ASP A 541 25.05 26.45 -29.60
CA ASP A 541 24.85 27.90 -29.50
C ASP A 541 23.51 28.36 -30.11
N VAL A 542 23.17 27.87 -31.31
CA VAL A 542 22.02 28.33 -32.11
C VAL A 542 20.70 27.86 -31.51
N PHE A 543 20.67 26.66 -30.93
CA PHE A 543 19.51 26.05 -30.28
C PHE A 543 19.68 25.93 -28.75
N SER A 544 20.59 26.72 -28.16
CA SER A 544 20.82 26.87 -26.69
C SER A 544 19.53 26.99 -25.88
N ASP A 545 18.54 27.73 -26.38
CA ASP A 545 17.20 27.86 -25.79
C ASP A 545 16.48 26.52 -25.53
N LEU A 546 16.93 25.41 -26.14
CA LEU A 546 16.51 24.03 -25.86
C LEU A 546 17.65 23.15 -25.35
N PHE A 547 18.87 23.29 -25.89
CA PHE A 547 20.01 22.47 -25.44
C PHE A 547 20.35 22.72 -23.97
N ASP A 548 20.41 23.97 -23.51
CA ASP A 548 20.85 24.27 -22.13
C ASP A 548 19.87 23.69 -21.09
N PRO A 549 18.53 23.83 -21.22
CA PRO A 549 17.57 23.11 -20.37
C PRO A 549 17.73 21.58 -20.40
N VAL A 550 17.98 20.98 -21.58
CA VAL A 550 18.18 19.53 -21.71
C VAL A 550 19.49 19.07 -21.08
N ILE A 551 20.53 19.89 -21.14
CA ILE A 551 21.84 19.66 -20.51
C ILE A 551 21.72 19.77 -18.99
N ASP A 552 21.06 20.82 -18.49
CA ASP A 552 20.79 21.00 -17.06
C ASP A 552 19.98 19.83 -16.48
N ALA A 553 18.88 19.46 -17.13
CA ALA A 553 18.02 18.36 -16.74
C ALA A 553 18.74 16.99 -16.81
N ARG A 554 19.64 16.79 -17.78
CA ARG A 554 20.40 15.53 -17.93
C ARG A 554 21.57 15.42 -16.96
N HIS A 555 22.28 16.50 -16.64
CA HIS A 555 23.45 16.47 -15.75
C HIS A 555 23.14 16.88 -14.30
N GLY A 556 21.90 17.27 -14.02
CA GLY A 556 21.34 17.47 -12.68
C GLY A 556 21.85 18.74 -12.01
N GLY A 557 21.46 19.91 -12.55
CA GLY A 557 21.91 21.21 -12.05
C GLY A 557 23.19 21.68 -12.75
N TYR A 558 23.20 21.62 -14.09
CA TYR A 558 24.25 22.19 -14.93
C TYR A 558 23.74 23.40 -15.72
N ASP A 559 23.49 24.48 -14.99
CA ASP A 559 23.09 25.78 -15.53
C ASP A 559 24.07 26.30 -16.60
N LYS A 560 23.51 27.01 -17.59
CA LYS A 560 24.18 27.61 -18.75
C LYS A 560 25.41 28.49 -18.43
N ASP A 561 25.45 29.13 -17.26
CA ASP A 561 26.54 30.04 -16.87
C ASP A 561 27.65 29.29 -16.10
N ARG A 562 27.47 27.99 -15.82
CA ARG A 562 28.45 27.13 -15.14
C ARG A 562 29.58 26.70 -16.09
N LYS A 563 30.79 26.62 -15.55
CA LYS A 563 32.01 26.28 -16.31
C LYS A 563 32.49 24.85 -16.03
N HIS A 564 32.96 24.17 -17.08
CA HIS A 564 33.45 22.81 -16.98
C HIS A 564 34.92 22.77 -16.55
N THR A 565 35.27 21.80 -15.71
CA THR A 565 36.66 21.58 -15.25
C THR A 565 37.19 20.32 -15.92
N THR A 566 38.30 20.42 -16.66
CA THR A 566 39.00 19.29 -17.29
C THR A 566 40.30 19.01 -16.55
N CYS A 567 40.61 17.74 -16.23
CA CYS A 567 41.82 17.36 -15.50
C CYS A 567 42.29 15.93 -15.85
N LEU A 568 43.05 15.82 -16.94
CA LEU A 568 43.75 14.61 -17.38
C LEU A 568 45.10 14.40 -16.66
N ASP A 569 45.12 14.57 -15.34
CA ASP A 569 46.27 14.27 -14.49
C ASP A 569 46.00 12.99 -13.67
N PRO A 570 46.53 11.84 -14.09
CA PRO A 570 46.29 10.58 -13.39
C PRO A 570 46.96 10.53 -12.01
N SER A 571 47.95 11.39 -11.71
CA SER A 571 48.68 11.35 -10.44
C SER A 571 47.85 11.83 -9.23
N GLN A 572 46.67 12.39 -9.47
CA GLN A 572 45.77 12.88 -8.42
C GLN A 572 44.76 11.82 -7.94
N LEU A 573 44.59 10.71 -8.69
CA LEU A 573 43.75 9.57 -8.35
C LEU A 573 44.35 8.78 -7.17
N LYS A 574 43.49 8.23 -6.30
CA LYS A 574 43.90 7.55 -5.05
C LYS A 574 42.96 6.39 -4.71
N GLY A 575 43.52 5.34 -4.12
CA GLY A 575 42.76 4.25 -3.51
C GLY A 575 42.28 3.17 -4.49
N ASP A 576 42.87 3.08 -5.69
CA ASP A 576 42.53 2.04 -6.68
C ASP A 576 43.04 0.64 -6.33
N ALA A 577 43.46 0.41 -5.09
CA ALA A 577 43.89 -0.88 -4.57
C ALA A 577 42.68 -1.80 -4.29
N PHE A 578 41.83 -1.98 -5.32
CA PHE A 578 40.66 -2.83 -5.23
C PHE A 578 41.04 -4.29 -4.95
N ASP A 579 40.20 -4.96 -4.19
CA ASP A 579 40.35 -6.38 -3.92
C ASP A 579 39.96 -7.19 -5.19
N PRO A 580 40.89 -7.98 -5.77
CA PRO A 580 40.67 -8.69 -7.04
C PRO A 580 39.68 -9.86 -6.92
N LYS A 581 39.22 -10.21 -5.71
CA LYS A 581 38.05 -11.10 -5.55
C LYS A 581 36.77 -10.46 -6.09
N TYR A 582 36.66 -9.13 -6.02
CA TYR A 582 35.45 -8.39 -6.34
C TYR A 582 35.59 -7.58 -7.64
N VAL A 583 36.74 -6.95 -7.91
CA VAL A 583 36.96 -6.20 -9.17
C VAL A 583 37.70 -7.03 -10.20
N LEU A 584 36.99 -7.39 -11.28
CA LEU A 584 37.46 -8.27 -12.35
C LEU A 584 38.15 -7.52 -13.51
N SER A 585 37.80 -6.26 -13.73
CA SER A 585 38.36 -5.42 -14.79
C SER A 585 38.23 -3.92 -14.48
N CYS A 586 39.05 -3.10 -15.15
CA CYS A 586 38.95 -1.64 -15.15
C CYS A 586 38.89 -1.13 -16.59
N ARG A 587 38.00 -0.17 -16.88
CA ARG A 587 37.86 0.45 -18.20
C ARG A 587 37.56 1.95 -18.09
N VAL A 588 38.26 2.76 -18.89
CA VAL A 588 38.00 4.19 -19.06
C VAL A 588 37.84 4.48 -20.54
N ARG A 589 36.76 5.16 -20.94
CA ARG A 589 36.57 5.63 -22.31
C ARG A 589 36.05 7.06 -22.38
N THR A 590 36.31 7.76 -23.47
CA THR A 590 35.68 9.04 -23.79
C THR A 590 35.44 9.24 -25.30
N GLY A 591 34.44 10.04 -25.66
CA GLY A 591 34.32 10.62 -27.01
C GLY A 591 35.19 11.87 -27.18
N ARG A 592 35.56 12.19 -28.42
CA ARG A 592 36.12 13.48 -28.88
C ARG A 592 35.62 13.78 -30.31
N SER A 593 35.27 15.04 -30.57
CA SER A 593 34.89 15.54 -31.91
C SER A 593 35.92 16.53 -32.43
N ILE A 594 36.16 16.56 -33.74
CA ILE A 594 37.21 17.38 -34.39
C ILE A 594 36.60 18.66 -34.97
N ARG A 595 37.11 19.83 -34.56
CA ARG A 595 36.58 21.15 -34.94
C ARG A 595 36.59 21.38 -36.45
N GLY A 596 35.56 22.05 -36.96
CA GLY A 596 35.41 22.37 -38.38
C GLY A 596 35.11 21.14 -39.25
N TYR A 597 34.30 20.23 -38.70
CA TYR A 597 33.57 19.16 -39.38
C TYR A 597 32.23 18.98 -38.66
N SER A 598 31.16 18.73 -39.39
CA SER A 598 29.84 18.44 -38.82
C SER A 598 29.88 17.13 -38.00
N LEU A 599 28.99 16.99 -37.02
CA LEU A 599 28.88 15.80 -36.18
C LEU A 599 28.21 14.63 -36.94
N PRO A 600 28.39 13.37 -36.49
CA PRO A 600 27.88 12.16 -37.17
C PRO A 600 26.43 12.19 -37.69
N PRO A 601 25.43 12.80 -37.01
CA PRO A 601 24.05 12.91 -37.50
C PRO A 601 23.91 13.69 -38.81
N HIS A 602 24.76 14.70 -39.03
CA HIS A 602 24.67 15.61 -40.16
C HIS A 602 25.78 15.40 -41.20
N CYS A 603 26.99 15.04 -40.79
CA CYS A 603 28.20 14.99 -41.63
C CYS A 603 28.03 14.34 -43.01
N THR A 604 28.52 15.04 -44.03
CA THR A 604 28.68 14.53 -45.39
C THR A 604 29.62 13.32 -45.44
N LYS A 605 29.57 12.56 -46.54
CA LYS A 605 30.43 11.40 -46.73
C LYS A 605 31.91 11.81 -46.81
N GLU A 606 32.14 13.00 -47.35
CA GLU A 606 33.43 13.66 -47.57
C GLU A 606 34.04 14.17 -46.25
N GLU A 607 33.26 14.85 -45.40
CA GLU A 607 33.70 15.23 -44.04
C GLU A 607 34.07 13.99 -43.22
N ARG A 608 33.30 12.90 -43.33
CA ARG A 608 33.55 11.67 -42.57
C ARG A 608 34.86 11.00 -42.98
N ALA A 609 35.15 10.94 -44.29
CA ALA A 609 36.44 10.49 -44.80
C ALA A 609 37.60 11.43 -44.38
N ALA A 610 37.37 12.74 -44.27
CA ALA A 610 38.38 13.67 -43.78
C ALA A 610 38.68 13.45 -42.28
N VAL A 611 37.64 13.23 -41.45
CA VAL A 611 37.78 12.85 -40.04
C VAL A 611 38.55 11.54 -39.89
N GLU A 612 38.22 10.51 -40.67
CA GLU A 612 38.96 9.25 -40.70
C GLU A 612 40.43 9.49 -41.07
N SER A 613 40.70 10.22 -42.15
CA SER A 613 42.07 10.46 -42.62
C SER A 613 42.92 11.20 -41.57
N ILE A 614 42.37 12.19 -40.88
CA ILE A 614 43.08 12.92 -39.82
C ILE A 614 43.32 12.03 -38.60
N ALA A 615 42.30 11.29 -38.15
CA ALA A 615 42.40 10.40 -37.00
C ALA A 615 43.41 9.26 -37.26
N THR A 616 43.30 8.57 -38.39
CA THR A 616 44.20 7.47 -38.77
C THR A 616 45.65 7.94 -38.95
N GLN A 617 45.88 9.09 -39.60
CA GLN A 617 47.22 9.69 -39.70
C GLN A 617 47.79 10.08 -38.33
N ALA A 618 46.96 10.51 -37.37
CA ALA A 618 47.43 10.85 -36.03
C ALA A 618 47.75 9.58 -35.21
N LEU A 619 46.90 8.57 -35.29
CA LEU A 619 47.08 7.28 -34.60
C LEU A 619 48.27 6.48 -35.15
N GLY A 620 48.61 6.65 -36.43
CA GLY A 620 49.82 6.09 -37.05
C GLY A 620 51.14 6.73 -36.60
N GLU A 621 51.10 7.88 -35.91
CA GLU A 621 52.27 8.54 -35.30
C GLU A 621 52.44 8.19 -33.81
N LEU A 622 51.69 7.22 -33.27
CA LEU A 622 51.83 6.79 -31.88
C LEU A 622 52.99 5.78 -31.70
N GLU A 623 53.87 6.08 -30.74
CA GLU A 623 55.09 5.29 -30.46
C GLU A 623 54.98 4.47 -29.15
N GLY A 624 55.88 3.49 -28.98
CA GLY A 624 56.02 2.72 -27.74
C GLY A 624 54.83 1.80 -27.45
N GLU A 625 54.37 1.75 -26.20
CA GLU A 625 53.18 0.96 -25.81
C GLU A 625 51.92 1.39 -26.56
N LEU A 626 51.88 2.62 -27.08
CA LEU A 626 50.76 3.17 -27.83
C LEU A 626 50.89 2.93 -29.35
N SER A 627 51.90 2.19 -29.82
CA SER A 627 51.97 1.79 -31.23
C SER A 627 50.95 0.68 -31.56
N GLY A 628 50.33 0.77 -32.74
CA GLY A 628 49.15 -0.03 -33.07
C GLY A 628 48.70 0.06 -34.53
N THR A 629 47.63 -0.67 -34.84
CA THR A 629 47.15 -0.91 -36.21
C THR A 629 45.74 -0.36 -36.38
N TYR A 630 45.44 0.22 -37.55
CA TYR A 630 44.08 0.60 -37.95
C TYR A 630 43.42 -0.51 -38.77
N TYR A 631 42.16 -0.79 -38.45
CA TYR A 631 41.29 -1.76 -39.09
C TYR A 631 40.02 -1.03 -39.57
N PRO A 632 39.93 -0.62 -40.85
CA PRO A 632 38.69 -0.08 -41.41
C PRO A 632 37.61 -1.16 -41.42
N LEU A 633 36.35 -0.80 -41.18
CA LEU A 633 35.21 -1.69 -41.35
C LEU A 633 34.90 -1.92 -42.85
N GLU A 634 35.21 -0.95 -43.70
CA GLU A 634 35.08 -1.09 -45.16
C GLU A 634 36.18 -2.02 -45.70
N GLY A 635 35.79 -3.24 -46.08
CA GLY A 635 36.70 -4.30 -46.54
C GLY A 635 37.31 -5.18 -45.44
N MET A 636 36.80 -5.11 -44.20
CA MET A 636 37.18 -6.03 -43.13
C MET A 636 36.83 -7.49 -43.50
N THR A 637 37.72 -8.44 -43.20
CA THR A 637 37.43 -9.87 -43.36
C THR A 637 36.72 -10.44 -42.13
N GLU A 638 35.92 -11.48 -42.31
CA GLU A 638 35.19 -12.17 -41.24
C GLU A 638 36.16 -12.61 -40.11
N GLU A 639 37.32 -13.17 -40.47
CA GLU A 639 38.40 -13.57 -39.54
C GLU A 639 38.91 -12.43 -38.63
N VAL A 640 38.91 -11.19 -39.13
CA VAL A 640 39.30 -10.00 -38.36
C VAL A 640 38.12 -9.47 -37.56
N GLN A 641 36.92 -9.54 -38.12
CA GLN A 641 35.68 -9.10 -37.47
C GLN A 641 35.35 -9.98 -36.25
N GLU A 642 35.35 -11.31 -36.39
CA GLU A 642 35.13 -12.27 -35.30
C GLU A 642 36.13 -12.04 -34.17
N LYS A 643 37.41 -11.89 -34.50
CA LYS A 643 38.47 -11.63 -33.51
C LYS A 643 38.28 -10.32 -32.75
N LEU A 644 37.83 -9.25 -33.43
CA LEU A 644 37.49 -7.99 -32.78
C LEU A 644 36.20 -8.09 -31.95
N ILE A 645 35.32 -9.05 -32.21
CA ILE A 645 34.16 -9.38 -31.35
C ILE A 645 34.64 -10.15 -30.11
N GLU A 646 35.48 -11.18 -30.27
CA GLU A 646 36.07 -11.96 -29.17
C GLU A 646 36.87 -11.08 -28.18
N ASP A 647 37.59 -10.08 -28.69
CA ASP A 647 38.30 -9.10 -27.87
C ASP A 647 37.38 -8.06 -27.19
N HIS A 648 36.08 -8.03 -27.52
CA HIS A 648 35.12 -6.97 -27.16
C HIS A 648 35.50 -5.57 -27.70
N PHE A 649 36.12 -5.52 -28.88
CA PHE A 649 36.63 -4.29 -29.52
C PHE A 649 35.79 -3.79 -30.69
N LEU A 650 35.02 -4.66 -31.36
CA LEU A 650 34.13 -4.27 -32.45
C LEU A 650 32.95 -3.43 -31.92
N PHE A 651 32.60 -2.37 -32.67
CA PHE A 651 31.30 -1.72 -32.55
C PHE A 651 30.44 -2.08 -33.76
N ASP A 652 29.17 -2.38 -33.51
CA ASP A 652 28.25 -2.83 -34.55
C ASP A 652 27.58 -1.64 -35.28
N LYS A 653 26.91 -1.94 -36.39
CA LYS A 653 26.10 -0.99 -37.15
C LYS A 653 25.01 -0.36 -36.27
N PRO A 654 24.80 0.97 -36.33
CA PRO A 654 23.70 1.62 -35.62
C PRO A 654 22.32 1.13 -36.09
N VAL A 655 21.76 0.14 -35.38
CA VAL A 655 20.42 -0.43 -35.63
C VAL A 655 19.34 0.08 -34.67
N SER A 656 19.72 0.61 -33.50
CA SER A 656 18.78 1.16 -32.51
C SER A 656 17.89 2.26 -33.12
N PRO A 657 16.56 2.25 -32.88
CA PRO A 657 15.62 3.28 -33.34
C PRO A 657 16.04 4.73 -33.01
N LEU A 658 16.78 4.93 -31.92
CA LEU A 658 17.33 6.24 -31.54
C LEU A 658 18.44 6.71 -32.50
N LEU A 659 19.35 5.79 -32.87
CA LEU A 659 20.51 6.06 -33.73
C LEU A 659 20.15 6.05 -35.22
N THR A 660 19.08 5.33 -35.59
CA THR A 660 18.54 5.36 -36.95
C THR A 660 17.72 6.64 -37.18
N ALA A 661 16.88 7.06 -36.23
CA ALA A 661 16.16 8.32 -36.29
C ALA A 661 17.08 9.56 -36.28
N SER A 662 18.22 9.52 -35.58
CA SER A 662 19.27 10.54 -35.65
C SER A 662 20.16 10.47 -36.90
N ARG A 663 19.91 9.52 -37.81
CA ARG A 663 20.66 9.29 -39.07
C ARG A 663 22.14 8.90 -38.93
N MET A 664 22.64 8.51 -37.76
CA MET A 664 24.06 8.13 -37.55
C MET A 664 24.51 6.93 -38.42
N HIS A 665 23.57 6.07 -38.81
CA HIS A 665 23.79 4.92 -39.71
C HIS A 665 24.14 5.28 -41.17
N ARG A 666 24.16 6.57 -41.55
CA ARG A 666 24.40 7.02 -42.93
C ARG A 666 25.73 6.51 -43.50
N ASP A 667 25.66 6.09 -44.76
CA ASP A 667 26.78 5.60 -45.57
C ASP A 667 27.59 4.45 -44.92
N TRP A 668 27.01 3.67 -44.00
CA TRP A 668 27.71 2.57 -43.34
C TRP A 668 28.17 1.48 -44.34
N PRO A 669 29.41 0.93 -44.21
CA PRO A 669 30.43 1.17 -43.18
C PRO A 669 31.46 2.26 -43.52
N HIS A 670 31.27 3.02 -44.61
CA HIS A 670 32.30 3.90 -45.17
C HIS A 670 32.88 4.91 -44.16
N ALA A 671 34.20 5.00 -44.17
CA ALA A 671 35.03 5.81 -43.27
C ALA A 671 34.84 5.54 -41.77
N ARG A 672 34.51 4.30 -41.39
CA ARG A 672 34.53 3.80 -39.99
C ARG A 672 35.65 2.80 -39.82
N GLY A 673 36.21 2.76 -38.63
CA GLY A 673 37.23 1.76 -38.28
C GLY A 673 37.61 1.78 -36.81
N ILE A 674 38.45 0.82 -36.46
CA ILE A 674 38.99 0.61 -35.12
C ILE A 674 40.50 0.66 -35.21
N TRP A 675 41.11 1.47 -34.38
CA TRP A 675 42.54 1.39 -34.11
C TRP A 675 42.74 0.75 -32.73
N HIS A 676 43.73 -0.14 -32.59
CA HIS A 676 44.16 -0.61 -31.27
C HIS A 676 45.68 -0.85 -31.20
N ASN A 677 46.24 -0.72 -30.01
CA ASN A 677 47.65 -0.99 -29.77
C ASN A 677 47.98 -2.49 -29.73
N ALA A 678 49.26 -2.82 -29.85
CA ALA A 678 49.73 -4.22 -29.83
C ALA A 678 49.37 -4.97 -28.53
N ASN A 679 49.30 -4.25 -27.39
CA ASN A 679 48.94 -4.81 -26.09
C ASN A 679 47.43 -4.99 -25.87
N LYS A 680 46.57 -4.62 -26.83
CA LYS A 680 45.10 -4.71 -26.72
C LYS A 680 44.52 -3.98 -25.49
N ASN A 681 45.19 -2.93 -25.00
CA ASN A 681 44.85 -2.23 -23.76
C ASN A 681 44.64 -0.70 -23.95
N PHE A 682 44.81 -0.19 -25.17
CA PHE A 682 44.46 1.16 -25.61
C PHE A 682 43.92 1.12 -27.04
N LEU A 683 42.76 1.74 -27.27
CA LEU A 683 41.96 1.62 -28.50
C LEU A 683 41.27 2.94 -28.86
N VAL A 684 40.93 3.10 -30.13
CA VAL A 684 40.14 4.23 -30.63
C VAL A 684 39.16 3.75 -31.70
N TRP A 685 37.86 3.95 -31.49
CA TRP A 685 36.85 3.83 -32.55
C TRP A 685 36.74 5.14 -33.33
N ILE A 686 36.47 5.07 -34.63
CA ILE A 686 36.40 6.23 -35.53
C ILE A 686 35.03 6.28 -36.22
N ASN A 687 34.37 7.44 -36.18
CA ASN A 687 33.08 7.75 -36.81
C ASN A 687 31.88 6.86 -36.39
N GLU A 688 31.80 6.56 -35.08
CA GLU A 688 30.71 5.80 -34.44
C GLU A 688 29.59 6.76 -33.97
N GLU A 689 29.36 6.92 -32.67
CA GLU A 689 28.44 7.94 -32.12
C GLU A 689 29.07 9.35 -32.12
N ASP A 690 30.40 9.40 -31.99
CA ASP A 690 31.26 10.58 -32.03
C ASP A 690 32.36 10.38 -33.10
N HIS A 691 33.11 11.44 -33.47
CA HIS A 691 34.21 11.31 -34.46
C HIS A 691 35.31 10.34 -34.00
N MET A 692 35.67 10.38 -32.72
CA MET A 692 36.64 9.48 -32.10
C MET A 692 36.14 9.03 -30.72
N ARG A 693 36.32 7.76 -30.38
CA ARG A 693 36.01 7.23 -29.05
C ARG A 693 37.22 6.47 -28.49
N VAL A 694 37.98 7.15 -27.65
CA VAL A 694 39.25 6.69 -27.07
C VAL A 694 38.99 5.86 -25.82
N ILE A 695 39.62 4.69 -25.72
CA ILE A 695 39.38 3.66 -24.69
C ILE A 695 40.72 3.19 -24.13
N SER A 696 40.82 3.00 -22.82
CA SER A 696 41.81 2.11 -22.20
C SER A 696 41.12 1.13 -21.25
N MET A 697 41.63 -0.10 -21.19
CA MET A 697 41.04 -1.17 -20.38
C MET A 697 42.07 -2.24 -20.03
N GLU A 698 41.86 -2.91 -18.89
CA GLU A 698 42.61 -4.09 -18.45
C GLU A 698 41.72 -5.06 -17.67
N THR A 699 42.05 -6.35 -17.75
CA THR A 699 41.50 -7.46 -16.93
C THR A 699 42.08 -7.49 -15.52
N SER A 700 42.36 -6.32 -14.94
CA SER A 700 42.82 -6.19 -13.55
C SER A 700 42.19 -4.95 -12.91
N GLY A 701 41.99 -5.01 -11.59
CA GLY A 701 41.45 -3.91 -10.79
C GLY A 701 42.35 -2.67 -10.64
N ASN A 702 43.35 -2.45 -11.50
CA ASN A 702 44.25 -1.31 -11.38
C ASN A 702 43.78 -0.10 -12.19
N MET A 703 42.82 0.65 -11.64
CA MET A 703 42.27 1.85 -12.29
C MET A 703 43.37 2.91 -12.52
N GLN A 704 44.40 2.99 -11.68
CA GLN A 704 45.50 3.93 -11.83
C GLN A 704 46.23 3.75 -13.16
N ARG A 705 46.64 2.52 -13.52
CA ARG A 705 47.37 2.25 -14.77
C ARG A 705 46.48 2.44 -15.99
N VAL A 706 45.23 1.99 -15.94
CA VAL A 706 44.24 2.20 -17.01
C VAL A 706 44.00 3.70 -17.25
N PHE A 707 43.79 4.48 -16.18
CA PHE A 707 43.59 5.93 -16.29
C PHE A 707 44.86 6.68 -16.70
N THR A 708 46.05 6.20 -16.30
CA THR A 708 47.34 6.77 -16.72
C THR A 708 47.55 6.60 -18.23
N ARG A 709 47.41 5.38 -18.76
CA ARG A 709 47.54 5.11 -20.20
C ARG A 709 46.44 5.81 -21.02
N PHE A 710 45.22 5.92 -20.48
CA PHE A 710 44.15 6.73 -21.05
C PHE A 710 44.55 8.21 -21.18
N CYS A 711 45.01 8.85 -20.09
CA CYS A 711 45.39 10.27 -20.10
C CYS A 711 46.58 10.54 -21.04
N GLU A 712 47.62 9.70 -20.99
CA GLU A 712 48.79 9.83 -21.88
C GLU A 712 48.42 9.62 -23.35
N GLY A 713 47.64 8.58 -23.66
CA GLY A 713 47.23 8.26 -25.01
C GLY A 713 46.33 9.33 -25.60
N LEU A 714 45.30 9.76 -24.87
CA LEU A 714 44.38 10.82 -25.27
C LEU A 714 45.12 12.14 -25.54
N LYS A 715 46.05 12.52 -24.65
CA LYS A 715 46.86 13.75 -24.83
C LYS A 715 47.77 13.66 -26.06
N LYS A 716 48.45 12.53 -26.27
CA LYS A 716 49.29 12.32 -27.47
C LYS A 716 48.45 12.40 -28.75
N VAL A 717 47.25 11.81 -28.78
CA VAL A 717 46.32 11.91 -29.91
C VAL A 717 45.88 13.36 -30.15
N GLU A 718 45.54 14.12 -29.10
CA GLU A 718 45.16 15.53 -29.22
C GLU A 718 46.32 16.40 -29.76
N ASP A 719 47.55 16.20 -29.26
CA ASP A 719 48.75 16.90 -29.72
C ASP A 719 49.11 16.54 -31.19
N LEU A 720 48.85 15.30 -31.62
CA LEU A 720 49.08 14.84 -33.00
C LEU A 720 48.02 15.38 -33.97
N ILE A 721 46.77 15.56 -33.53
CA ILE A 721 45.73 16.24 -34.32
C ILE A 721 46.02 17.75 -34.44
N LYS A 722 46.53 18.39 -33.37
CA LYS A 722 47.02 19.78 -33.39
C LYS A 722 48.14 20.01 -34.39
N LYS A 723 49.11 19.10 -34.49
CA LYS A 723 50.16 19.15 -35.54
C LYS A 723 49.59 19.12 -36.97
N LYS A 724 48.38 18.57 -37.19
CA LYS A 724 47.71 18.48 -38.49
C LYS A 724 46.76 19.66 -38.77
N GLY A 725 46.85 20.75 -37.99
CA GLY A 725 46.08 21.98 -38.22
C GLY A 725 44.60 21.86 -37.83
N LYS A 726 44.27 20.93 -36.92
CA LYS A 726 42.93 20.68 -36.39
C LYS A 726 42.99 20.57 -34.87
N GLU A 727 41.85 20.70 -34.21
CA GLU A 727 41.76 20.54 -32.75
C GLU A 727 40.44 19.85 -32.39
N PHE A 728 40.28 19.45 -31.13
CA PHE A 728 38.99 18.97 -30.66
C PHE A 728 38.03 20.14 -30.39
N MET A 729 36.74 19.90 -30.64
CA MET A 729 35.66 20.79 -30.25
C MET A 729 35.64 20.90 -28.72
N TRP A 730 35.78 22.10 -28.20
CA TRP A 730 35.81 22.40 -26.78
C TRP A 730 35.35 23.84 -26.53
N ASN A 731 34.57 24.07 -25.46
CA ASN A 731 34.29 25.40 -24.93
C ASN A 731 34.24 25.40 -23.38
N GLU A 732 34.29 26.59 -22.78
CA GLU A 732 34.43 26.75 -21.33
C GLU A 732 33.17 26.33 -20.53
N HIS A 733 31.98 26.36 -21.15
CA HIS A 733 30.72 25.95 -20.54
C HIS A 733 30.54 24.42 -20.57
N LEU A 734 30.62 23.82 -21.76
CA LEU A 734 30.27 22.42 -22.03
C LEU A 734 31.46 21.46 -22.01
N GLY A 735 32.70 21.94 -21.85
CA GLY A 735 33.89 21.11 -21.98
C GLY A 735 34.07 20.63 -23.42
N TYR A 736 34.42 19.35 -23.60
CA TYR A 736 34.52 18.77 -24.95
C TYR A 736 33.13 18.53 -25.54
N ILE A 737 32.92 19.02 -26.77
CA ILE A 737 31.62 18.95 -27.45
C ILE A 737 31.48 17.61 -28.16
N LEU A 738 30.36 16.93 -27.91
CA LEU A 738 30.04 15.60 -28.42
C LEU A 738 28.60 15.53 -28.97
N THR A 739 28.29 14.47 -29.70
CA THR A 739 27.06 14.37 -30.49
C THR A 739 25.80 14.32 -29.64
N CYS A 740 25.85 13.57 -28.53
CA CYS A 740 24.75 13.44 -27.59
C CYS A 740 25.01 14.32 -26.35
N PRO A 741 24.06 15.18 -25.93
CA PRO A 741 24.19 16.01 -24.74
C PRO A 741 24.57 15.25 -23.46
N SER A 742 24.20 13.97 -23.32
CA SER A 742 24.60 13.15 -22.16
C SER A 742 26.10 12.86 -22.07
N ASN A 743 26.87 13.08 -23.14
CA ASN A 743 28.29 12.80 -23.19
C ASN A 743 29.15 14.06 -23.00
N LEU A 744 28.55 15.27 -22.90
CA LEU A 744 29.30 16.53 -22.76
C LEU A 744 30.17 16.59 -21.49
N GLY A 745 31.13 17.52 -21.49
CA GLY A 745 32.09 17.74 -20.42
C GLY A 745 33.35 16.92 -20.64
N THR A 746 33.54 15.91 -19.81
CA THR A 746 34.68 14.98 -19.93
C THR A 746 34.52 14.00 -21.07
N GLY A 747 33.28 13.62 -21.41
CA GLY A 747 32.95 12.40 -22.18
C GLY A 747 33.24 11.07 -21.45
N LEU A 748 33.77 11.11 -20.24
CA LEU A 748 34.42 9.98 -19.59
C LEU A 748 33.43 9.00 -18.97
N ARG A 749 33.39 7.75 -19.44
CA ARG A 749 32.91 6.60 -18.65
C ARG A 749 34.12 5.87 -18.09
N GLY A 750 34.40 6.06 -16.81
CA GLY A 750 35.26 5.21 -16.01
C GLY A 750 34.40 4.18 -15.29
N GLY A 751 34.81 2.92 -15.28
CA GLY A 751 34.04 1.85 -14.66
C GLY A 751 34.81 0.56 -14.44
N VAL A 752 34.23 -0.32 -13.63
CA VAL A 752 34.77 -1.60 -13.23
C VAL A 752 33.71 -2.69 -13.35
N HIS A 753 34.14 -3.92 -13.67
CA HIS A 753 33.28 -5.09 -13.45
C HIS A 753 33.43 -5.48 -11.97
N LEU A 754 32.43 -5.15 -11.15
CA LEU A 754 32.39 -5.39 -9.72
C LEU A 754 31.39 -6.51 -9.40
N LYS A 755 31.87 -7.55 -8.70
CA LYS A 755 31.10 -8.68 -8.18
C LYS A 755 30.77 -8.47 -6.70
N ILE A 756 29.49 -8.31 -6.38
CA ILE A 756 28.95 -7.99 -5.05
C ILE A 756 27.59 -8.69 -4.82
N PRO A 757 27.57 -10.04 -4.82
CA PRO A 757 26.33 -10.82 -4.84
C PRO A 757 25.41 -10.62 -3.62
N LEU A 758 25.93 -10.25 -2.44
CA LEU A 758 25.11 -10.02 -1.26
C LEU A 758 24.56 -8.58 -1.21
N LEU A 759 25.41 -7.58 -1.45
CA LEU A 759 25.02 -6.18 -1.45
C LEU A 759 24.04 -5.86 -2.58
N SER A 760 24.17 -6.51 -3.74
CA SER A 760 23.20 -6.35 -4.85
C SER A 760 21.81 -6.90 -4.55
N GLN A 761 21.62 -7.63 -3.44
CA GLN A 761 20.33 -8.09 -2.93
C GLN A 761 19.82 -7.25 -1.74
N HIS A 762 20.62 -6.30 -1.24
CA HIS A 762 20.25 -5.48 -0.09
C HIS A 762 19.32 -4.32 -0.52
N PRO A 763 18.21 -4.05 0.18
CA PRO A 763 17.22 -3.04 -0.25
C PRO A 763 17.80 -1.64 -0.53
N CYS A 764 18.85 -1.24 0.19
CA CYS A 764 19.48 0.06 0.01
C CYS A 764 20.32 0.21 -1.29
N PHE A 765 20.51 -0.84 -2.10
CA PHE A 765 21.54 -0.87 -3.15
C PHE A 765 21.35 0.19 -4.25
N GLU A 766 20.14 0.34 -4.79
CA GLU A 766 19.87 1.37 -5.81
C GLU A 766 20.04 2.78 -5.23
N ARG A 767 19.57 2.99 -4.00
CA ARG A 767 19.72 4.28 -3.28
C ARG A 767 21.20 4.59 -3.01
N LEU A 768 22.01 3.59 -2.66
CA LEU A 768 23.45 3.72 -2.48
C LEU A 768 24.13 4.14 -3.80
N LEU A 769 23.78 3.52 -4.93
CA LEU A 769 24.31 3.92 -6.24
C LEU A 769 23.92 5.38 -6.59
N GLN A 770 22.67 5.77 -6.32
CA GLN A 770 22.18 7.14 -6.54
C GLN A 770 22.97 8.16 -5.70
N VAL A 771 23.13 7.93 -4.40
CA VAL A 771 23.88 8.81 -3.48
C VAL A 771 25.37 8.88 -3.85
N LEU A 772 25.97 7.75 -4.25
CA LEU A 772 27.37 7.70 -4.69
C LEU A 772 27.61 8.26 -6.12
N ARG A 773 26.58 8.76 -6.82
CA ARG A 773 26.65 9.24 -8.22
C ARG A 773 27.20 8.18 -9.18
N LEU A 774 26.82 6.92 -8.97
CA LEU A 774 27.21 5.75 -9.79
C LEU A 774 26.02 5.18 -10.57
N GLN A 775 26.32 4.38 -11.58
CA GLN A 775 25.34 3.60 -12.36
C GLN A 775 25.82 2.15 -12.51
N LYS A 776 24.90 1.19 -12.45
CA LYS A 776 25.14 -0.24 -12.75
C LYS A 776 24.68 -0.61 -14.17
N ARG A 777 25.28 -1.65 -14.75
CA ARG A 777 24.80 -2.38 -15.95
C ARG A 777 25.20 -3.86 -15.87
N GLY A 778 24.62 -4.71 -16.71
CA GLY A 778 25.05 -6.10 -16.88
C GLY A 778 26.43 -6.25 -17.52
N THR A 779 26.89 -7.49 -17.59
CA THR A 779 28.28 -7.85 -17.94
C THR A 779 28.64 -7.64 -19.41
N GLY A 780 27.65 -7.50 -20.30
CA GLY A 780 27.84 -7.17 -21.72
C GLY A 780 27.61 -5.70 -22.08
N GLY A 781 27.19 -4.85 -21.12
CA GLY A 781 26.93 -3.43 -21.34
C GLY A 781 25.45 -3.04 -21.22
N VAL A 782 24.99 -2.11 -22.07
CA VAL A 782 23.60 -1.62 -22.07
C VAL A 782 22.63 -2.78 -22.31
N ASP A 783 21.51 -2.79 -21.59
CA ASP A 783 20.41 -3.75 -21.76
C ASP A 783 20.79 -5.24 -21.65
N THR A 784 21.93 -5.53 -20.99
CA THR A 784 22.34 -6.91 -20.63
C THR A 784 22.08 -7.21 -19.17
N ALA A 785 21.83 -8.48 -18.85
CA ALA A 785 21.70 -8.96 -17.48
C ALA A 785 23.06 -9.06 -16.77
N SER A 786 23.05 -9.02 -15.44
CA SER A 786 24.22 -9.32 -14.61
C SER A 786 24.43 -10.83 -14.49
N THR A 787 25.58 -11.33 -14.92
CA THR A 787 26.03 -12.68 -14.53
C THR A 787 26.42 -12.68 -13.05
N ASP A 788 26.07 -13.72 -12.30
CA ASP A 788 26.65 -14.11 -10.99
C ASP A 788 26.88 -13.03 -9.89
N GLY A 789 26.11 -11.94 -9.90
CA GLY A 789 26.26 -10.79 -8.99
C GLY A 789 27.32 -9.76 -9.44
N THR A 790 27.74 -9.83 -10.71
CA THR A 790 28.73 -8.97 -11.36
C THR A 790 28.07 -7.88 -12.23
N PHE A 791 28.49 -6.63 -12.03
CA PHE A 791 27.94 -5.44 -12.71
C PHE A 791 29.05 -4.52 -13.27
N ASP A 792 28.82 -3.86 -14.41
CA ASP A 792 29.60 -2.67 -14.84
C ASP A 792 29.17 -1.47 -14.00
N ILE A 793 29.93 -1.20 -12.94
CA ILE A 793 29.78 -0.06 -12.04
C ILE A 793 30.64 1.09 -12.55
N SER A 794 29.99 2.22 -12.87
CA SER A 794 30.65 3.37 -13.49
C SER A 794 30.10 4.71 -13.00
N ASN A 795 30.80 5.81 -13.28
CA ASN A 795 30.35 7.16 -12.93
C ASN A 795 29.03 7.51 -13.65
N ALA A 796 28.09 8.15 -12.96
CA ALA A 796 26.88 8.74 -13.57
C ALA A 796 27.18 10.07 -14.29
N ASP A 797 28.07 10.88 -13.72
CA ASP A 797 28.35 12.25 -14.13
C ASP A 797 29.33 12.35 -15.31
N ARG A 798 29.13 13.31 -16.22
CA ARG A 798 30.05 13.63 -17.34
C ARG A 798 30.43 15.11 -17.36
N LEU A 799 29.47 15.97 -17.06
CA LEU A 799 29.61 17.42 -17.07
C LEU A 799 29.81 17.97 -15.64
N GLY A 800 30.38 19.17 -15.53
CA GLY A 800 30.58 19.89 -14.26
C GLY A 800 31.56 19.33 -13.21
N THR A 801 32.19 18.18 -13.46
CA THR A 801 33.32 17.61 -12.71
C THR A 801 34.38 17.09 -13.68
N SER A 802 35.65 17.00 -13.26
CA SER A 802 36.77 16.62 -14.12
C SER A 802 36.99 15.12 -14.26
N GLU A 803 37.81 14.72 -15.25
CA GLU A 803 38.11 13.31 -15.52
C GLU A 803 38.61 12.55 -14.28
N VAL A 804 39.55 13.13 -13.54
CA VAL A 804 40.10 12.49 -12.33
C VAL A 804 39.09 12.45 -11.17
N GLU A 805 38.23 13.46 -11.03
CA GLU A 805 37.16 13.45 -10.01
C GLU A 805 36.12 12.37 -10.32
N GLN A 806 35.76 12.20 -11.59
CA GLN A 806 34.80 11.18 -12.04
C GLN A 806 35.35 9.75 -11.85
N VAL A 807 36.64 9.53 -12.14
CA VAL A 807 37.29 8.23 -11.85
C VAL A 807 37.47 8.03 -10.33
N GLN A 808 37.80 9.08 -9.58
CA GLN A 808 37.88 9.02 -8.11
C GLN A 808 36.52 8.71 -7.46
N CYS A 809 35.41 9.19 -8.04
CA CYS A 809 34.06 8.85 -7.59
C CYS A 809 33.81 7.34 -7.66
N VAL A 810 34.13 6.71 -8.81
CA VAL A 810 34.08 5.25 -8.99
C VAL A 810 34.98 4.55 -7.98
N VAL A 811 36.23 4.96 -7.84
CA VAL A 811 37.17 4.34 -6.90
C VAL A 811 36.69 4.44 -5.44
N THR A 812 36.07 5.55 -5.06
CA THR A 812 35.59 5.75 -3.68
C THR A 812 34.36 4.88 -3.41
N GLY A 813 33.36 4.91 -4.28
CA GLY A 813 32.13 4.12 -4.12
C GLY A 813 32.33 2.61 -4.24
N VAL A 814 33.20 2.17 -5.15
CA VAL A 814 33.57 0.74 -5.30
C VAL A 814 34.23 0.21 -4.03
N ASN A 815 35.13 0.97 -3.40
CA ASN A 815 35.73 0.55 -2.13
C ASN A 815 34.70 0.45 -0.99
N LEU A 816 33.73 1.38 -0.92
CA LEU A 816 32.64 1.30 0.07
C LEU A 816 31.75 0.07 -0.16
N MET A 817 31.39 -0.22 -1.41
CA MET A 817 30.61 -1.41 -1.77
C MET A 817 31.36 -2.71 -1.44
N ILE A 818 32.68 -2.78 -1.67
CA ILE A 818 33.50 -3.94 -1.26
C ILE A 818 33.56 -4.07 0.27
N GLN A 819 33.57 -2.97 1.02
CA GLN A 819 33.54 -2.99 2.48
C GLN A 819 32.19 -3.50 3.01
N MET A 820 31.08 -3.04 2.43
CA MET A 820 29.73 -3.51 2.77
C MET A 820 29.54 -5.00 2.42
N GLU A 821 29.97 -5.44 1.23
CA GLU A 821 29.92 -6.85 0.81
C GLU A 821 30.66 -7.74 1.83
N LYS A 822 31.87 -7.33 2.26
CA LYS A 822 32.63 -8.06 3.29
C LYS A 822 31.91 -8.14 4.63
N CYS A 823 31.23 -7.07 5.05
CA CYS A 823 30.40 -7.12 6.26
C CYS A 823 29.22 -8.09 6.10
N LEU A 824 28.56 -8.12 4.94
CA LEU A 824 27.46 -9.06 4.66
C LEU A 824 27.96 -10.53 4.59
N GLU A 825 29.13 -10.78 4.01
CA GLU A 825 29.79 -12.11 4.03
C GLU A 825 30.09 -12.58 5.46
N GLU A 826 30.44 -11.66 6.36
CA GLU A 826 30.63 -11.92 7.80
C GLU A 826 29.31 -11.88 8.62
N LYS A 827 28.14 -11.73 7.97
CA LYS A 827 26.81 -11.58 8.58
C LYS A 827 26.70 -10.41 9.58
N LYS A 828 27.38 -9.31 9.29
CA LYS A 828 27.36 -8.05 10.07
C LYS A 828 26.47 -7.01 9.42
N ALA A 829 25.78 -6.23 10.27
CA ALA A 829 24.93 -5.13 9.86
C ALA A 829 25.74 -3.98 9.22
N ILE A 830 25.24 -3.39 8.13
CA ILE A 830 25.97 -2.39 7.31
C ILE A 830 25.50 -0.95 7.54
N ASP A 831 24.56 -0.72 8.45
CA ASP A 831 23.90 0.57 8.72
C ASP A 831 24.91 1.68 9.06
N HIS A 832 25.98 1.30 9.75
CA HIS A 832 27.10 2.17 10.14
C HIS A 832 28.05 2.54 8.98
N LEU A 833 27.86 1.95 7.80
CA LEU A 833 28.58 2.25 6.55
C LEU A 833 27.70 2.99 5.54
N LEU A 834 26.37 3.03 5.75
CA LEU A 834 25.47 3.75 4.87
C LEU A 834 25.75 5.27 4.95
N PRO A 835 25.82 5.98 3.82
CA PRO A 835 25.70 7.44 3.80
C PRO A 835 24.42 7.87 4.52
N ALA A 836 24.45 9.02 5.21
CA ALA A 836 23.29 9.52 5.96
C ALA A 836 22.08 9.75 5.04
N GLU A 837 22.33 10.07 3.77
CA GLU A 837 21.37 10.29 2.70
C GLU A 837 20.64 9.01 2.23
N CYS A 838 21.07 7.84 2.71
CA CYS A 838 20.37 6.56 2.57
C CYS A 838 19.41 6.27 3.75
N ASN A 839 19.63 6.86 4.93
CA ASN A 839 18.80 6.66 6.13
C ASN A 839 17.75 7.77 6.25
N ILE A 840 16.73 7.72 5.39
CA ILE A 840 15.68 8.74 5.28
C ILE A 840 14.53 8.49 6.28
N PHE A 841 14.29 7.22 6.64
CA PHE A 841 13.27 6.83 7.61
C PHE A 841 13.79 7.07 9.02
N ALA A 842 13.22 8.07 9.69
CA ALA A 842 13.37 8.22 11.13
C ALA A 842 12.65 7.04 11.81
N PRO A 843 13.27 6.33 12.77
CA PRO A 843 12.61 5.25 13.48
C PRO A 843 11.34 5.76 14.16
N ALA A 844 10.28 4.96 14.10
CA ALA A 844 8.95 5.31 14.61
C ALA A 844 9.06 5.96 16.00
N LYS A 845 8.61 7.22 16.08
CA LYS A 845 8.86 8.11 17.21
C LYS A 845 8.33 7.47 18.50
N GLN A 846 9.18 7.37 19.53
CA GLN A 846 8.83 6.61 20.73
C GLN A 846 7.55 7.15 21.36
N ILE A 847 6.61 6.22 21.57
CA ILE A 847 5.17 6.49 21.56
C ILE A 847 4.67 7.12 22.87
N ASN A 848 3.74 8.07 22.71
CA ASN A 848 2.94 8.67 23.79
C ASN A 848 1.87 7.67 24.29
N ASP A 849 0.76 8.15 24.86
CA ASP A 849 -0.27 7.27 25.41
C ASP A 849 -1.02 6.47 24.33
N ASN A 850 -0.73 5.16 24.25
CA ASN A 850 -1.37 4.22 23.32
C ASN A 850 -2.56 3.45 23.95
N PHE A 851 -2.93 3.76 25.20
CA PHE A 851 -4.03 3.09 25.90
C PHE A 851 -5.37 3.34 25.18
N PRO A 852 -6.21 2.30 24.96
CA PRO A 852 -7.50 2.47 24.30
C PRO A 852 -8.49 3.24 25.19
N ASP A 853 -9.34 4.07 24.59
CA ASP A 853 -10.48 4.63 25.31
C ASP A 853 -11.61 3.60 25.32
N LEU A 854 -11.94 3.12 26.52
CA LEU A 854 -13.00 2.13 26.76
C LEU A 854 -14.17 2.70 27.59
N SER A 855 -14.27 4.03 27.67
CA SER A 855 -15.24 4.72 28.56
C SER A 855 -16.71 4.51 28.17
N GLN A 856 -16.99 4.17 26.91
CA GLN A 856 -18.35 3.89 26.41
C GLN A 856 -18.62 2.39 26.21
N HIS A 857 -17.70 1.52 26.65
CA HIS A 857 -17.71 0.11 26.28
C HIS A 857 -18.36 -0.79 27.35
N ASN A 858 -19.09 -1.79 26.88
CA ASN A 858 -19.76 -2.81 27.69
C ASN A 858 -19.32 -4.22 27.24
N ASN A 859 -18.05 -4.53 27.48
CA ASN A 859 -17.44 -5.84 27.25
C ASN A 859 -16.48 -6.21 28.40
N TYR A 860 -16.16 -7.50 28.61
CA TYR A 860 -15.31 -7.94 29.72
C TYR A 860 -13.90 -7.32 29.64
N LEU A 861 -13.32 -7.16 28.44
CA LEU A 861 -12.10 -6.37 28.20
C LEU A 861 -12.15 -5.01 28.92
N SER A 862 -13.21 -4.22 28.72
CA SER A 862 -13.38 -2.88 29.32
C SER A 862 -13.59 -2.88 30.84
N LYS A 863 -13.78 -4.04 31.47
CA LYS A 863 -13.88 -4.19 32.93
C LYS A 863 -12.62 -4.75 33.57
N CYS A 864 -11.73 -5.35 32.76
CA CYS A 864 -10.50 -6.00 33.21
C CYS A 864 -9.21 -5.29 32.79
N LEU A 865 -9.20 -4.55 31.67
CA LEU A 865 -8.00 -3.84 31.20
C LEU A 865 -7.75 -2.56 32.01
N THR A 866 -6.84 -2.64 32.99
CA THR A 866 -6.28 -1.44 33.64
C THR A 866 -5.06 -0.92 32.90
N ARG A 867 -4.62 0.30 33.23
CA ARG A 867 -3.43 0.90 32.65
C ARG A 867 -2.15 0.11 32.98
N GLU A 868 -2.06 -0.39 34.20
CA GLU A 868 -0.94 -1.16 34.74
C GLU A 868 -0.84 -2.57 34.11
N ILE A 869 -1.96 -3.10 33.60
CA ILE A 869 -1.97 -4.32 32.78
C ILE A 869 -1.51 -3.97 31.35
N PHE A 870 -2.06 -2.92 30.75
CA PHE A 870 -1.67 -2.50 29.39
C PHE A 870 -0.18 -2.18 29.28
N ASP A 871 0.36 -1.33 30.15
CA ASP A 871 1.76 -0.88 30.07
C ASP A 871 2.78 -2.01 30.27
N ARG A 872 2.39 -3.12 30.92
CA ARG A 872 3.20 -4.34 31.03
C ARG A 872 3.16 -5.20 29.76
N LEU A 873 2.01 -5.27 29.09
CA LEU A 873 1.75 -6.22 28.01
C LEU A 873 1.88 -5.63 26.59
N CYS A 874 1.69 -4.32 26.41
CA CYS A 874 1.47 -3.70 25.08
C CYS A 874 2.65 -3.79 24.11
N ASN A 875 3.86 -4.04 24.61
CA ASN A 875 5.08 -4.21 23.81
C ASN A 875 5.46 -5.70 23.59
N LEU A 876 4.73 -6.65 24.18
CA LEU A 876 5.00 -8.08 24.06
C LEU A 876 4.41 -8.67 22.78
N LYS A 877 5.07 -9.70 22.24
CA LYS A 877 4.62 -10.46 21.07
C LYS A 877 4.86 -11.95 21.27
N THR A 878 3.97 -12.80 20.77
CA THR A 878 4.15 -14.27 20.79
C THR A 878 5.26 -14.70 19.83
N LYS A 879 5.71 -15.95 19.92
CA LYS A 879 6.70 -16.53 18.99
C LYS A 879 6.23 -16.51 17.53
N SER A 880 4.92 -16.50 17.27
CA SER A 880 4.34 -16.40 15.94
C SER A 880 4.13 -14.94 15.48
N GLY A 881 4.37 -13.97 16.38
CA GLY A 881 4.34 -12.53 16.14
C GLY A 881 3.06 -11.81 16.55
N VAL A 882 2.08 -12.51 17.13
CA VAL A 882 0.79 -11.94 17.55
C VAL A 882 1.00 -10.91 18.67
N THR A 883 0.28 -9.79 18.58
CA THR A 883 0.34 -8.68 19.53
C THR A 883 -0.90 -8.59 20.42
N LEU A 884 -0.76 -7.94 21.59
CA LEU A 884 -1.91 -7.60 22.45
C LEU A 884 -2.97 -6.77 21.70
N ASP A 885 -2.52 -5.87 20.81
CA ASP A 885 -3.38 -4.98 20.02
C ASP A 885 -4.33 -5.79 19.12
N GLU A 886 -3.81 -6.79 18.42
CA GLU A 886 -4.59 -7.70 17.58
C GLU A 886 -5.57 -8.56 18.38
N CYS A 887 -5.17 -9.00 19.58
CA CYS A 887 -6.05 -9.74 20.49
C CYS A 887 -7.24 -8.90 21.00
N MET A 888 -7.05 -7.60 21.21
CA MET A 888 -8.07 -6.71 21.79
C MET A 888 -8.84 -5.85 20.78
N GLN A 889 -8.40 -5.74 19.51
CA GLN A 889 -9.01 -4.84 18.52
C GLN A 889 -10.52 -5.06 18.36
N THR A 890 -10.98 -6.31 18.44
CA THR A 890 -12.43 -6.65 18.43
C THR A 890 -13.20 -5.97 19.57
N GLY A 891 -12.64 -5.90 20.78
CA GLY A 891 -13.22 -5.22 21.93
C GLY A 891 -13.00 -3.71 21.96
N VAL A 892 -12.03 -3.17 21.20
CA VAL A 892 -11.81 -1.73 21.06
C VAL A 892 -12.75 -1.12 20.01
N ASP A 893 -12.86 -1.73 18.83
CA ASP A 893 -13.71 -1.24 17.73
C ASP A 893 -15.23 -1.38 18.00
N ASN A 894 -15.59 -2.27 18.93
CA ASN A 894 -16.97 -2.62 19.26
C ASN A 894 -17.28 -2.33 20.73
N PRO A 895 -17.97 -1.21 21.06
CA PRO A 895 -18.37 -0.88 22.43
C PRO A 895 -19.40 -1.85 23.05
N GLY A 896 -19.82 -2.89 22.33
CA GLY A 896 -20.80 -3.87 22.82
C GLY A 896 -22.23 -3.33 22.77
N HIS A 897 -23.12 -3.97 23.51
CA HIS A 897 -24.53 -3.62 23.59
C HIS A 897 -24.90 -3.33 25.05
N PRO A 898 -25.72 -2.32 25.38
CA PRO A 898 -26.00 -1.95 26.78
C PRO A 898 -26.54 -3.10 27.65
N PHE A 899 -27.20 -4.08 27.03
CA PHE A 899 -27.81 -5.23 27.71
C PHE A 899 -27.06 -6.56 27.51
N ILE A 900 -25.96 -6.60 26.76
CA ILE A 900 -25.21 -7.84 26.46
C ILE A 900 -23.70 -7.59 26.62
N LEU A 901 -23.11 -8.17 27.67
CA LEU A 901 -21.69 -8.08 27.99
C LEU A 901 -20.89 -9.09 27.14
N THR A 902 -20.25 -8.62 26.06
CA THR A 902 -19.41 -9.43 25.17
C THR A 902 -17.99 -9.59 25.72
N VAL A 903 -17.17 -10.52 25.20
CA VAL A 903 -15.80 -10.76 25.72
C VAL A 903 -14.86 -9.59 25.41
N GLY A 904 -14.76 -9.20 24.14
CA GLY A 904 -13.83 -8.16 23.67
C GLY A 904 -12.38 -8.63 23.44
N LEU A 905 -12.08 -9.91 23.65
CA LEU A 905 -10.79 -10.53 23.36
C LEU A 905 -10.94 -11.73 22.41
N VAL A 906 -9.93 -11.93 21.57
CA VAL A 906 -9.64 -13.18 20.84
C VAL A 906 -8.16 -13.52 20.95
N ALA A 907 -7.82 -14.79 20.89
CA ALA A 907 -6.45 -15.28 20.80
C ALA A 907 -6.02 -15.46 19.34
N GLY A 908 -4.81 -15.03 18.99
CA GLY A 908 -4.22 -15.27 17.66
C GLY A 908 -3.43 -16.58 17.57
N ASP A 909 -2.96 -17.11 18.70
CA ASP A 909 -2.36 -18.43 18.85
C ASP A 909 -2.56 -18.97 20.28
N GLU A 910 -2.03 -20.17 20.56
CA GLU A 910 -2.12 -20.81 21.88
C GLU A 910 -1.33 -20.04 22.97
N GLU A 911 -0.20 -19.44 22.61
CA GLU A 911 0.69 -18.70 23.54
C GLU A 911 0.07 -17.37 24.02
N CYS A 912 -0.93 -16.83 23.31
CA CYS A 912 -1.67 -15.64 23.76
C CYS A 912 -2.24 -15.79 25.18
N TYR A 913 -2.69 -16.99 25.56
CA TYR A 913 -3.24 -17.25 26.90
C TYR A 913 -2.17 -17.24 27.99
N ASP A 914 -0.94 -17.67 27.70
CA ASP A 914 0.19 -17.62 28.63
C ASP A 914 0.82 -16.21 28.70
N LEU A 915 1.10 -15.60 27.54
CA LEU A 915 1.85 -14.35 27.42
C LEU A 915 1.04 -13.13 27.86
N PHE A 916 -0.27 -13.16 27.65
CA PHE A 916 -1.19 -12.08 28.02
C PHE A 916 -2.11 -12.48 29.19
N ALA A 917 -1.73 -13.49 29.99
CA ALA A 917 -2.49 -14.02 31.13
C ALA A 917 -2.97 -12.93 32.11
N ASP A 918 -2.12 -11.92 32.36
CA ASP A 918 -2.43 -10.72 33.18
C ASP A 918 -3.71 -9.97 32.75
N LEU A 919 -4.17 -10.15 31.51
CA LEU A 919 -5.44 -9.63 30.99
C LEU A 919 -6.45 -10.75 30.69
N PHE A 920 -5.99 -11.86 30.11
CA PHE A 920 -6.87 -12.97 29.72
C PHE A 920 -7.52 -13.64 30.93
N GLU A 921 -6.79 -13.90 32.01
CA GLU A 921 -7.32 -14.61 33.18
C GLU A 921 -8.41 -13.83 33.93
N PRO A 922 -8.27 -12.52 34.22
CA PRO A 922 -9.38 -11.71 34.72
C PRO A 922 -10.64 -11.78 33.83
N VAL A 923 -10.48 -11.80 32.50
CA VAL A 923 -11.61 -11.91 31.55
C VAL A 923 -12.22 -13.32 31.54
N ILE A 924 -11.40 -14.37 31.58
CA ILE A 924 -11.82 -15.78 31.66
C ILE A 924 -12.60 -16.01 32.96
N SER A 925 -12.04 -15.60 34.10
CA SER A 925 -12.65 -15.75 35.41
C SER A 925 -13.99 -15.01 35.49
N ALA A 926 -14.03 -13.73 35.11
CA ALA A 926 -15.28 -12.95 35.10
C ALA A 926 -16.33 -13.53 34.14
N ARG A 927 -15.94 -14.04 32.96
CA ARG A 927 -16.85 -14.66 32.00
C ARG A 927 -17.37 -16.02 32.48
N HIS A 928 -16.58 -16.83 33.16
CA HIS A 928 -16.92 -18.20 33.57
C HIS A 928 -17.18 -18.32 35.08
N ASN A 929 -17.98 -17.38 35.61
CA ASN A 929 -18.52 -17.43 36.99
C ASN A 929 -17.46 -17.49 38.10
N ASN A 930 -16.42 -16.65 37.98
CA ASN A 930 -15.25 -16.58 38.86
C ASN A 930 -14.41 -17.87 38.86
N TYR A 931 -14.09 -18.37 37.66
CA TYR A 931 -13.21 -19.54 37.50
C TYR A 931 -11.84 -19.28 38.18
N PRO A 932 -11.40 -20.10 39.16
CA PRO A 932 -10.15 -19.88 39.88
C PRO A 932 -8.90 -20.17 39.03
N LEU A 933 -7.85 -19.37 39.19
CA LEU A 933 -6.54 -19.49 38.50
C LEU A 933 -5.84 -20.85 38.70
N ASP A 934 -6.14 -21.57 39.79
CA ASP A 934 -5.59 -22.89 40.12
C ASP A 934 -6.56 -24.05 39.79
N ALA A 935 -7.75 -23.74 39.29
CA ALA A 935 -8.75 -24.75 38.94
C ALA A 935 -8.30 -25.58 37.73
N LYS A 936 -8.76 -26.84 37.70
CA LYS A 936 -8.44 -27.80 36.65
C LYS A 936 -9.72 -28.17 35.91
N HIS A 937 -9.70 -28.13 34.58
CA HIS A 937 -10.88 -28.39 33.78
C HIS A 937 -11.17 -29.90 33.66
N PRO A 938 -12.33 -30.39 34.11
CA PRO A 938 -12.70 -31.80 33.93
C PRO A 938 -13.24 -32.04 32.52
N THR A 939 -12.75 -33.10 31.87
CA THR A 939 -13.22 -33.57 30.55
C THR A 939 -13.81 -34.98 30.68
N ASP A 940 -15.00 -35.21 30.14
CA ASP A 940 -15.65 -36.53 30.11
C ASP A 940 -16.56 -36.65 28.88
N LEU A 941 -16.07 -37.39 27.88
CA LEU A 941 -16.78 -37.69 26.64
C LEU A 941 -17.44 -39.08 26.65
N ASP A 942 -17.64 -39.75 27.79
CA ASP A 942 -18.32 -41.06 27.83
C ASP A 942 -19.86 -40.92 27.84
N PRO A 943 -20.57 -41.21 26.73
CA PRO A 943 -22.03 -41.10 26.68
C PRO A 943 -22.75 -42.13 27.56
N SER A 944 -22.07 -43.17 28.06
CA SER A 944 -22.67 -44.13 28.98
C SER A 944 -22.99 -43.51 30.35
N ASN A 945 -22.24 -42.49 30.77
CA ASN A 945 -22.44 -41.76 32.02
C ASN A 945 -23.73 -40.91 32.06
N LEU A 946 -24.31 -40.58 30.90
CA LEU A 946 -25.59 -39.85 30.83
C LEU A 946 -26.77 -40.70 31.35
N LYS A 947 -27.66 -40.07 32.11
CA LYS A 947 -28.89 -40.64 32.67
C LYS A 947 -30.10 -40.04 31.95
N GLY A 948 -31.00 -40.90 31.45
CA GLY A 948 -32.11 -40.46 30.60
C GLY A 948 -31.65 -39.84 29.29
N GLY A 949 -32.43 -38.91 28.75
CA GLY A 949 -32.15 -38.21 27.50
C GLY A 949 -32.25 -39.06 26.23
N ASP A 950 -32.66 -40.32 26.34
CA ASP A 950 -32.89 -41.27 25.24
C ASP A 950 -34.31 -41.16 24.65
N ASN A 951 -35.28 -40.70 25.44
CA ASN A 951 -36.68 -40.52 25.05
C ASN A 951 -37.29 -39.26 25.72
N LEU A 952 -36.71 -38.07 25.47
CA LEU A 952 -37.38 -36.81 25.82
C LEU A 952 -38.66 -36.66 24.97
N ASP A 953 -39.70 -36.07 25.56
CA ASP A 953 -41.04 -36.11 24.99
C ASP A 953 -41.14 -35.43 23.61
N PRO A 954 -41.47 -36.16 22.53
CA PRO A 954 -41.47 -35.61 21.16
C PRO A 954 -42.63 -34.66 20.86
N GLU A 955 -43.62 -34.52 21.76
CA GLU A 955 -44.62 -33.44 21.66
C GLU A 955 -44.01 -32.06 22.01
N PHE A 956 -42.88 -32.07 22.75
CA PHE A 956 -42.23 -30.87 23.28
C PHE A 956 -40.83 -30.67 22.66
N VAL A 957 -40.04 -31.73 22.48
CA VAL A 957 -38.68 -31.66 21.93
C VAL A 957 -38.68 -31.99 20.44
N LEU A 958 -38.48 -30.96 19.62
CA LEU A 958 -38.51 -31.07 18.16
C LEU A 958 -37.19 -31.60 17.57
N SER A 959 -36.06 -31.30 18.22
CA SER A 959 -34.72 -31.77 17.83
C SER A 959 -33.71 -31.59 18.95
N CYS A 960 -32.69 -32.45 18.97
CA CYS A 960 -31.52 -32.40 19.85
C CYS A 960 -30.26 -32.05 19.04
N ARG A 961 -29.37 -31.22 19.59
CA ARG A 961 -28.11 -30.82 18.95
C ARG A 961 -26.99 -30.64 19.97
N VAL A 962 -25.79 -31.15 19.65
CA VAL A 962 -24.55 -30.92 20.38
C VAL A 962 -23.51 -30.37 19.40
N ARG A 963 -22.74 -29.36 19.81
CA ARG A 963 -21.57 -28.90 19.06
C ARG A 963 -20.40 -28.56 19.98
N THR A 964 -19.18 -28.60 19.45
CA THR A 964 -17.99 -27.99 20.08
C THR A 964 -17.03 -27.41 19.04
N GLY A 965 -16.09 -26.56 19.48
CA GLY A 965 -14.90 -26.18 18.71
C GLY A 965 -13.69 -27.04 19.08
N ARG A 966 -12.75 -27.22 18.14
CA ARG A 966 -11.38 -27.71 18.41
C ARG A 966 -10.38 -26.98 17.52
N SER A 967 -9.24 -26.59 18.09
CA SER A 967 -8.09 -25.97 17.41
C SER A 967 -6.87 -26.88 17.41
N ILE A 968 -6.01 -26.78 16.40
CA ILE A 968 -4.87 -27.68 16.15
C ILE A 968 -3.59 -27.02 16.67
N ARG A 969 -2.89 -27.71 17.58
CA ARG A 969 -1.66 -27.22 18.20
C ARG A 969 -0.54 -27.07 17.16
N GLY A 970 0.19 -25.94 17.26
CA GLY A 970 1.30 -25.58 16.38
C GLY A 970 0.94 -24.62 15.24
N LEU A 971 -0.36 -24.45 14.94
CA LEU A 971 -0.86 -23.53 13.91
C LEU A 971 -1.58 -22.35 14.56
N ARG A 972 -1.44 -21.14 14.01
CA ARG A 972 -2.15 -19.95 14.52
C ARG A 972 -3.66 -20.08 14.35
N LEU A 973 -4.41 -19.41 15.24
CA LEU A 973 -5.87 -19.36 15.24
C LEU A 973 -6.42 -18.47 14.10
N PRO A 974 -7.70 -18.61 13.70
CA PRO A 974 -8.28 -17.93 12.54
C PRO A 974 -8.12 -16.41 12.42
N PRO A 975 -7.99 -15.61 13.50
CA PRO A 975 -7.60 -14.20 13.43
C PRO A 975 -6.24 -13.96 12.75
N SER A 976 -5.22 -14.73 13.13
CA SER A 976 -3.81 -14.43 12.88
C SER A 976 -3.09 -15.40 11.96
N CYS A 977 -3.73 -16.53 11.59
CA CYS A 977 -3.12 -17.47 10.65
C CYS A 977 -2.92 -16.89 9.24
N SER A 978 -1.91 -17.43 8.57
CA SER A 978 -1.61 -17.18 7.16
C SER A 978 -2.48 -18.03 6.24
N ARG A 979 -2.45 -17.73 4.93
CA ARG A 979 -3.13 -18.54 3.90
C ARG A 979 -2.61 -19.99 3.91
N HIS A 980 -1.31 -20.19 4.10
CA HIS A 980 -0.71 -21.53 4.20
C HIS A 980 -1.19 -22.31 5.43
N GLU A 981 -1.11 -21.73 6.64
CA GLU A 981 -1.57 -22.41 7.86
C GLU A 981 -3.06 -22.75 7.79
N ARG A 982 -3.87 -21.89 7.17
CA ARG A 982 -5.30 -22.13 6.97
C ARG A 982 -5.54 -23.33 6.03
N ALA A 983 -4.79 -23.43 4.94
CA ALA A 983 -4.80 -24.60 4.05
C ALA A 983 -4.23 -25.87 4.71
N GLU A 984 -3.26 -25.74 5.62
CA GLU A 984 -2.75 -26.86 6.42
C GLU A 984 -3.83 -27.38 7.39
N VAL A 985 -4.56 -26.49 8.08
CA VAL A 985 -5.74 -26.86 8.89
C VAL A 985 -6.79 -27.58 8.03
N GLU A 986 -7.14 -27.04 6.85
CA GLU A 986 -8.08 -27.69 5.94
C GLU A 986 -7.60 -29.09 5.54
N THR A 987 -6.32 -29.23 5.20
CA THR A 987 -5.69 -30.50 4.86
C THR A 987 -5.81 -31.48 6.03
N ILE A 988 -5.25 -31.17 7.21
CA ILE A 988 -5.24 -32.07 8.38
C ILE A 988 -6.66 -32.54 8.74
N VAL A 989 -7.64 -31.63 8.70
CA VAL A 989 -9.02 -31.94 9.11
C VAL A 989 -9.75 -32.76 8.07
N THR A 990 -9.68 -32.41 6.78
CA THR A 990 -10.31 -33.20 5.70
C THR A 990 -9.67 -34.58 5.58
N ASP A 991 -8.36 -34.67 5.77
CA ASP A 991 -7.58 -35.90 5.73
C ASP A 991 -7.83 -36.79 6.96
N ALA A 992 -8.30 -36.23 8.09
CA ALA A 992 -8.82 -36.99 9.23
C ALA A 992 -10.28 -37.44 8.99
N LEU A 993 -11.13 -36.56 8.46
CA LEU A 993 -12.55 -36.86 8.17
C LEU A 993 -12.73 -37.90 7.06
N SER A 994 -11.79 -38.00 6.12
CA SER A 994 -11.77 -39.06 5.09
C SER A 994 -11.63 -40.47 5.67
N THR A 995 -11.16 -40.61 6.92
CA THR A 995 -11.03 -41.89 7.63
C THR A 995 -12.30 -42.34 8.35
N LEU A 996 -13.38 -41.53 8.33
CA LEU A 996 -14.65 -41.86 9.00
C LEU A 996 -15.47 -42.89 8.22
N ASP A 997 -16.00 -43.87 8.94
CA ASP A 997 -16.64 -45.07 8.41
C ASP A 997 -18.06 -45.30 8.98
N GLY A 998 -18.76 -46.29 8.41
CA GLY A 998 -20.10 -46.67 8.85
C GLY A 998 -21.09 -45.50 8.83
N GLU A 999 -21.78 -45.26 9.94
CA GLU A 999 -22.73 -44.13 10.07
C GLU A 999 -22.06 -42.76 10.04
N LEU A 1000 -20.74 -42.69 10.21
CA LEU A 1000 -19.95 -41.45 10.19
C LEU A 1000 -19.29 -41.20 8.82
N LYS A 1001 -19.49 -42.06 7.82
CA LYS A 1001 -19.00 -41.82 6.45
C LYS A 1001 -19.67 -40.59 5.84
N GLY A 1002 -18.90 -39.73 5.17
CA GLY A 1002 -19.36 -38.45 4.64
C GLY A 1002 -18.50 -37.87 3.51
N GLU A 1003 -18.82 -36.65 3.11
CA GLU A 1003 -18.22 -35.91 2.00
C GLU A 1003 -17.85 -34.49 2.43
N TYR A 1004 -16.79 -33.92 1.82
CA TYR A 1004 -16.33 -32.55 2.06
C TYR A 1004 -16.73 -31.62 0.91
N TYR A 1005 -17.26 -30.45 1.28
CA TYR A 1005 -17.66 -29.38 0.38
C TYR A 1005 -16.85 -28.11 0.72
N PRO A 1006 -15.75 -27.82 0.00
CA PRO A 1006 -15.05 -26.54 0.14
C PRO A 1006 -15.95 -25.39 -0.33
N LEU A 1007 -15.83 -24.22 0.31
CA LEU A 1007 -16.51 -23.00 -0.14
C LEU A 1007 -15.85 -22.42 -1.41
N THR A 1008 -14.54 -22.62 -1.59
CA THR A 1008 -13.85 -22.28 -2.84
C THR A 1008 -14.38 -23.15 -3.99
N GLY A 1009 -14.96 -22.52 -5.00
CA GLY A 1009 -15.52 -23.23 -6.18
C GLY A 1009 -16.85 -23.95 -5.94
N MET A 1010 -17.52 -23.71 -4.80
CA MET A 1010 -18.87 -24.23 -4.55
C MET A 1010 -19.87 -23.73 -5.60
N THR A 1011 -20.70 -24.63 -6.16
CA THR A 1011 -21.76 -24.25 -7.11
C THR A 1011 -22.96 -23.64 -6.39
N GLU A 1012 -23.69 -22.74 -7.05
CA GLU A 1012 -24.92 -22.13 -6.53
C GLU A 1012 -25.93 -23.19 -6.05
N GLU A 1013 -26.15 -24.26 -6.83
CA GLU A 1013 -27.02 -25.39 -6.44
C GLU A 1013 -26.56 -26.06 -5.12
N THR A 1014 -25.24 -26.24 -4.94
CA THR A 1014 -24.68 -26.81 -3.70
C THR A 1014 -24.84 -25.85 -2.53
N GLN A 1015 -24.64 -24.55 -2.78
CA GLN A 1015 -24.76 -23.50 -1.79
C GLN A 1015 -26.22 -23.33 -1.33
N GLU A 1016 -27.19 -23.21 -2.25
CA GLU A 1016 -28.62 -23.14 -1.95
C GLU A 1016 -29.10 -24.37 -1.16
N LYS A 1017 -28.64 -25.57 -1.54
CA LYS A 1017 -28.92 -26.81 -0.83
C LYS A 1017 -28.38 -26.80 0.60
N LEU A 1018 -27.12 -26.40 0.81
CA LEU A 1018 -26.53 -26.30 2.16
C LEU A 1018 -27.15 -25.18 3.00
N ILE A 1019 -27.70 -24.13 2.39
CA ILE A 1019 -28.51 -23.09 3.07
C ILE A 1019 -29.87 -23.67 3.48
N ALA A 1020 -30.57 -24.36 2.58
CA ALA A 1020 -31.88 -24.98 2.83
C ALA A 1020 -31.82 -26.12 3.85
N ASP A 1021 -30.71 -26.83 3.92
CA ASP A 1021 -30.39 -27.81 4.97
C ASP A 1021 -30.03 -27.16 6.33
N HIS A 1022 -29.80 -25.84 6.37
CA HIS A 1022 -29.25 -25.07 7.51
C HIS A 1022 -27.83 -25.50 7.95
N PHE A 1023 -26.98 -25.88 7.00
CA PHE A 1023 -25.59 -26.29 7.26
C PHE A 1023 -24.55 -25.23 6.89
N LEU A 1024 -24.83 -24.37 5.90
CA LEU A 1024 -23.90 -23.35 5.46
C LEU A 1024 -23.65 -22.30 6.55
N PHE A 1025 -22.38 -21.89 6.72
CA PHE A 1025 -22.01 -20.71 7.49
C PHE A 1025 -21.60 -19.58 6.54
N ASP A 1026 -22.11 -18.37 6.80
CA ASP A 1026 -21.89 -17.19 5.95
C ASP A 1026 -20.49 -16.57 6.14
N LYS A 1027 -20.10 -15.69 5.21
CA LYS A 1027 -18.91 -14.82 5.38
C LYS A 1027 -19.09 -14.01 6.67
N PRO A 1028 -18.08 -13.92 7.56
CA PRO A 1028 -18.16 -13.06 8.73
C PRO A 1028 -18.33 -11.58 8.36
N VAL A 1029 -19.55 -11.07 8.47
CA VAL A 1029 -19.92 -9.66 8.25
C VAL A 1029 -20.14 -8.89 9.56
N SER A 1030 -20.13 -9.58 10.70
CA SER A 1030 -20.24 -8.94 12.02
C SER A 1030 -18.99 -8.11 12.34
N PRO A 1031 -19.12 -6.83 12.74
CA PRO A 1031 -18.01 -5.99 13.19
C PRO A 1031 -17.10 -6.61 14.26
N LEU A 1032 -17.62 -7.52 15.10
CA LEU A 1032 -16.83 -8.28 16.07
C LEU A 1032 -15.83 -9.23 15.40
N LEU A 1033 -16.23 -9.88 14.30
CA LEU A 1033 -15.44 -10.89 13.59
C LEU A 1033 -14.53 -10.26 12.51
N THR A 1034 -14.95 -9.15 11.91
CA THR A 1034 -14.14 -8.41 10.94
C THR A 1034 -12.99 -7.66 11.63
N SER A 1035 -13.23 -6.98 12.76
CA SER A 1035 -12.16 -6.36 13.56
C SER A 1035 -11.24 -7.39 14.22
N ALA A 1036 -11.70 -8.62 14.42
CA ALA A 1036 -10.88 -9.76 14.79
C ALA A 1036 -10.08 -10.37 13.61
N ASN A 1037 -10.06 -9.76 12.43
CA ASN A 1037 -9.36 -10.24 11.23
C ASN A 1037 -9.83 -11.63 10.70
N MET A 1038 -10.94 -12.19 11.18
CA MET A 1038 -11.39 -13.57 10.86
C MET A 1038 -12.01 -13.69 9.46
N ALA A 1039 -12.47 -12.55 8.90
CA ALA A 1039 -13.03 -12.45 7.55
C ALA A 1039 -11.97 -12.41 6.43
N ARG A 1040 -10.68 -12.30 6.76
CA ARG A 1040 -9.56 -12.31 5.80
C ARG A 1040 -9.53 -13.61 5.00
N ASP A 1041 -9.07 -13.54 3.77
CA ASP A 1041 -8.75 -14.74 2.99
C ASP A 1041 -9.95 -15.33 2.24
N TRP A 1042 -11.15 -14.76 2.41
CA TRP A 1042 -12.40 -15.48 2.18
C TRP A 1042 -12.73 -15.71 0.70
N PRO A 1043 -13.10 -16.94 0.26
CA PRO A 1043 -13.44 -18.13 1.07
C PRO A 1043 -12.29 -19.15 1.24
N GLN A 1044 -11.05 -18.82 0.90
CA GLN A 1044 -9.93 -19.76 0.80
C GLN A 1044 -9.77 -20.62 2.07
N ALA A 1045 -9.60 -21.92 1.85
CA ALA A 1045 -9.44 -22.97 2.86
C ALA A 1045 -10.56 -23.04 3.93
N ARG A 1046 -11.80 -22.71 3.57
CA ARG A 1046 -13.01 -22.99 4.37
C ARG A 1046 -13.86 -24.03 3.68
N GLY A 1047 -14.57 -24.83 4.47
CA GLY A 1047 -15.52 -25.81 3.97
C GLY A 1047 -16.36 -26.47 5.04
N ILE A 1048 -17.25 -27.34 4.58
CA ILE A 1048 -18.19 -28.09 5.40
C ILE A 1048 -18.07 -29.55 5.01
N TRP A 1049 -17.86 -30.41 6.00
CA TRP A 1049 -18.02 -31.85 5.84
C TRP A 1049 -19.32 -32.29 6.52
N HIS A 1050 -20.05 -33.24 5.94
CA HIS A 1050 -21.15 -33.92 6.64
C HIS A 1050 -21.27 -35.40 6.26
N ASN A 1051 -21.80 -36.20 7.17
CA ASN A 1051 -22.08 -37.62 6.91
C ASN A 1051 -23.28 -37.82 5.97
N GLU A 1052 -23.43 -39.03 5.42
CA GLU A 1052 -24.51 -39.37 4.47
C GLU A 1052 -25.92 -39.16 5.07
N LYS A 1053 -26.07 -39.33 6.39
CA LYS A 1053 -27.32 -39.08 7.13
C LYS A 1053 -27.58 -37.61 7.47
N LYS A 1054 -26.65 -36.70 7.18
CA LYS A 1054 -26.68 -35.27 7.54
C LYS A 1054 -26.89 -35.01 9.05
N ASN A 1055 -26.51 -35.96 9.91
CA ASN A 1055 -26.75 -35.93 11.36
C ASN A 1055 -25.46 -35.83 12.19
N PHE A 1056 -24.30 -35.76 11.52
CA PHE A 1056 -22.99 -35.40 12.05
C PHE A 1056 -22.23 -34.55 10.99
N LEU A 1057 -21.66 -33.42 11.40
CA LEU A 1057 -21.07 -32.39 10.52
C LEU A 1057 -19.84 -31.76 11.16
N VAL A 1058 -18.94 -31.21 10.33
CA VAL A 1058 -17.80 -30.39 10.77
C VAL A 1058 -17.65 -29.18 9.85
N TRP A 1059 -17.68 -27.98 10.42
CA TRP A 1059 -17.22 -26.76 9.72
C TRP A 1059 -15.72 -26.57 9.92
N ILE A 1060 -15.02 -26.04 8.92
CA ILE A 1060 -13.56 -25.85 8.91
C ILE A 1060 -13.23 -24.37 8.70
N ASN A 1061 -12.31 -23.83 9.52
CA ASN A 1061 -11.75 -22.47 9.44
C ASN A 1061 -12.78 -21.32 9.55
N GLU A 1062 -13.79 -21.48 10.42
CA GLU A 1062 -14.82 -20.49 10.75
C GLU A 1062 -14.36 -19.61 11.94
N GLU A 1063 -14.93 -19.75 13.13
CA GLU A 1063 -14.48 -19.06 14.34
C GLU A 1063 -13.25 -19.75 14.96
N ASP A 1064 -13.22 -21.08 14.88
CA ASP A 1064 -12.14 -21.97 15.33
C ASP A 1064 -11.66 -22.81 14.13
N HIS A 1065 -10.57 -23.60 14.26
CA HIS A 1065 -10.10 -24.46 13.16
C HIS A 1065 -11.17 -25.48 12.74
N THR A 1066 -11.87 -26.05 13.71
CA THR A 1066 -13.00 -26.95 13.48
C THR A 1066 -14.17 -26.64 14.39
N ARG A 1067 -15.38 -26.88 13.90
CA ARG A 1067 -16.62 -26.83 14.68
C ARG A 1067 -17.44 -28.09 14.42
N VAL A 1068 -17.28 -29.06 15.31
CA VAL A 1068 -17.88 -30.40 15.24
C VAL A 1068 -19.32 -30.36 15.76
N ILE A 1069 -20.26 -30.95 15.03
CA ILE A 1069 -21.71 -30.86 15.26
C ILE A 1069 -22.33 -32.25 15.13
N SER A 1070 -23.22 -32.61 16.06
CA SER A 1070 -24.13 -33.76 15.96
C SER A 1070 -25.55 -33.27 16.24
N MET A 1071 -26.54 -33.74 15.46
CA MET A 1071 -27.95 -33.38 15.68
C MET A 1071 -28.92 -34.38 15.08
N GLU A 1072 -30.13 -34.49 15.62
CA GLU A 1072 -31.26 -35.21 15.00
C GLU A 1072 -32.62 -34.65 15.45
N SER A 1073 -33.67 -34.99 14.70
CA SER A 1073 -35.05 -34.65 15.06
C SER A 1073 -35.58 -35.54 16.19
N GLY A 1074 -36.47 -35.01 17.01
CA GLY A 1074 -37.00 -35.67 18.21
C GLY A 1074 -36.08 -35.55 19.44
N GLY A 1075 -36.45 -36.25 20.52
CA GLY A 1075 -35.92 -36.06 21.87
C GLY A 1075 -34.75 -36.96 22.31
N ASN A 1076 -34.02 -37.59 21.40
CA ASN A 1076 -32.94 -38.52 21.76
C ASN A 1076 -31.57 -37.82 21.86
N MET A 1077 -31.40 -36.98 22.89
CA MET A 1077 -30.13 -36.32 23.20
C MET A 1077 -28.98 -37.33 23.43
N LYS A 1078 -29.28 -38.51 24.01
CA LYS A 1078 -28.26 -39.53 24.28
C LYS A 1078 -27.69 -40.14 23.00
N SER A 1079 -28.50 -40.35 21.96
CA SER A 1079 -28.06 -40.72 20.60
C SER A 1079 -27.16 -39.65 19.98
N VAL A 1080 -27.60 -38.39 20.01
CA VAL A 1080 -26.83 -37.24 19.48
C VAL A 1080 -25.46 -37.13 20.15
N PHE A 1081 -25.41 -37.21 21.48
CA PHE A 1081 -24.15 -37.15 22.24
C PHE A 1081 -23.27 -38.38 22.02
N THR A 1082 -23.85 -39.58 21.90
CA THR A 1082 -23.08 -40.81 21.57
C THR A 1082 -22.37 -40.66 20.23
N ARG A 1083 -23.09 -40.23 19.18
CA ARG A 1083 -22.53 -40.00 17.84
C ARG A 1083 -21.49 -38.87 17.83
N PHE A 1084 -21.72 -37.81 18.60
CA PHE A 1084 -20.77 -36.72 18.79
C PHE A 1084 -19.45 -37.22 19.40
N CYS A 1085 -19.53 -37.99 20.49
CA CYS A 1085 -18.36 -38.51 21.20
C CYS A 1085 -17.61 -39.61 20.42
N GLU A 1086 -18.30 -40.41 19.60
CA GLU A 1086 -17.63 -41.37 18.69
C GLU A 1086 -16.91 -40.63 17.56
N GLY A 1087 -17.59 -39.71 16.87
CA GLY A 1087 -17.03 -38.93 15.76
C GLY A 1087 -15.84 -38.08 16.20
N LEU A 1088 -15.95 -37.37 17.32
CA LEU A 1088 -14.86 -36.56 17.87
C LEU A 1088 -13.63 -37.41 18.19
N ARG A 1089 -13.79 -38.54 18.89
CA ARG A 1089 -12.68 -39.47 19.20
C ARG A 1089 -12.04 -40.08 17.95
N LYS A 1090 -12.83 -40.40 16.92
CA LYS A 1090 -12.30 -40.91 15.64
C LYS A 1090 -11.46 -39.85 14.91
N VAL A 1091 -11.93 -38.61 14.87
CA VAL A 1091 -11.19 -37.48 14.28
C VAL A 1091 -9.91 -37.17 15.06
N GLU A 1092 -10.00 -37.03 16.38
CA GLU A 1092 -8.88 -36.74 17.30
C GLU A 1092 -7.77 -37.79 17.13
N LYS A 1093 -8.11 -39.08 17.21
CA LYS A 1093 -7.17 -40.19 17.00
C LYS A 1093 -6.57 -40.24 15.59
N SER A 1094 -7.30 -39.81 14.57
CA SER A 1094 -6.81 -39.74 13.19
C SER A 1094 -5.77 -38.62 13.02
N ILE A 1095 -6.03 -37.45 13.63
CA ILE A 1095 -5.10 -36.31 13.74
C ILE A 1095 -3.83 -36.71 14.53
N GLU A 1096 -3.98 -37.38 15.68
CA GLU A 1096 -2.87 -37.94 16.47
C GLU A 1096 -2.01 -38.91 15.65
N SER A 1097 -2.64 -39.79 14.86
CA SER A 1097 -1.92 -40.78 14.04
C SER A 1097 -1.02 -40.17 12.95
N LYS A 1098 -1.24 -38.88 12.63
CA LYS A 1098 -0.46 -38.08 11.67
C LYS A 1098 0.55 -37.15 12.36
N GLY A 1099 0.66 -37.19 13.69
CA GLY A 1099 1.63 -36.41 14.48
C GLY A 1099 1.14 -35.02 14.92
N HIS A 1100 -0.12 -34.68 14.66
CA HIS A 1100 -0.75 -33.45 15.13
C HIS A 1100 -1.54 -33.70 16.43
N SER A 1101 -2.01 -32.63 17.09
CA SER A 1101 -2.86 -32.74 18.28
C SER A 1101 -3.77 -31.51 18.41
N PHE A 1102 -4.83 -31.60 19.23
CA PHE A 1102 -5.60 -30.41 19.58
C PHE A 1102 -4.91 -29.57 20.65
N MET A 1103 -5.16 -28.26 20.63
CA MET A 1103 -4.74 -27.33 21.68
C MET A 1103 -5.49 -27.66 22.99
N TRP A 1104 -4.77 -28.09 24.02
CA TRP A 1104 -5.33 -28.49 25.32
C TRP A 1104 -4.32 -28.26 26.46
N ASN A 1105 -4.79 -27.72 27.59
CA ASN A 1105 -4.04 -27.69 28.84
C ASN A 1105 -4.94 -27.98 30.07
N GLU A 1106 -4.32 -28.30 31.21
CA GLU A 1106 -5.03 -28.78 32.41
C GLU A 1106 -5.94 -27.71 33.06
N HIS A 1107 -5.61 -26.42 32.89
CA HIS A 1107 -6.35 -25.31 33.48
C HIS A 1107 -7.56 -24.90 32.62
N LEU A 1108 -7.34 -24.66 31.32
CA LEU A 1108 -8.31 -24.13 30.38
C LEU A 1108 -9.07 -25.20 29.58
N GLY A 1109 -8.70 -26.49 29.70
CA GLY A 1109 -9.24 -27.54 28.85
C GLY A 1109 -8.80 -27.39 27.40
N TYR A 1110 -9.72 -27.58 26.45
CA TYR A 1110 -9.43 -27.31 25.04
C TYR A 1110 -9.41 -25.79 24.78
N VAL A 1111 -8.34 -25.33 24.13
CA VAL A 1111 -8.08 -23.91 23.86
C VAL A 1111 -8.63 -23.52 22.49
N LEU A 1112 -9.34 -22.39 22.42
CA LEU A 1112 -10.10 -21.91 21.26
C LEU A 1112 -9.92 -20.39 21.04
N THR A 1113 -10.43 -19.87 19.93
CA THR A 1113 -10.21 -18.47 19.50
C THR A 1113 -10.79 -17.46 20.48
N CYS A 1114 -12.00 -17.70 20.99
CA CYS A 1114 -12.66 -16.80 21.94
C CYS A 1114 -12.61 -17.36 23.38
N PRO A 1115 -12.19 -16.58 24.39
CA PRO A 1115 -12.19 -17.01 25.79
C PRO A 1115 -13.53 -17.54 26.31
N SER A 1116 -14.68 -17.15 25.73
CA SER A 1116 -15.99 -17.70 26.11
C SER A 1116 -16.22 -19.16 25.73
N ASN A 1117 -15.35 -19.74 24.90
CA ASN A 1117 -15.50 -21.08 24.34
C ASN A 1117 -14.51 -22.08 24.97
N LEU A 1118 -13.64 -21.67 25.89
CA LEU A 1118 -12.68 -22.54 26.59
C LEU A 1118 -13.35 -23.66 27.39
N GLY A 1119 -12.56 -24.66 27.78
CA GLY A 1119 -13.00 -25.83 28.52
C GLY A 1119 -13.43 -26.95 27.57
N THR A 1120 -14.71 -27.29 27.60
CA THR A 1120 -15.29 -28.30 26.70
C THR A 1120 -15.48 -27.78 25.29
N GLY A 1121 -15.63 -26.46 25.11
CA GLY A 1121 -16.23 -25.80 23.94
C GLY A 1121 -17.70 -26.17 23.67
N LEU A 1122 -18.30 -27.04 24.50
CA LEU A 1122 -19.52 -27.75 24.18
C LEU A 1122 -20.77 -26.90 24.42
N ARG A 1123 -21.62 -26.80 23.40
CA ARG A 1123 -23.01 -26.35 23.52
C ARG A 1123 -23.94 -27.48 23.10
N GLY A 1124 -24.51 -28.16 24.09
CA GLY A 1124 -25.64 -29.08 23.95
C GLY A 1124 -26.94 -28.31 24.13
N GLY A 1125 -27.96 -28.64 23.35
CA GLY A 1125 -29.26 -27.97 23.42
C GLY A 1125 -30.36 -28.66 22.62
N VAL A 1126 -31.59 -28.23 22.88
CA VAL A 1126 -32.80 -28.76 22.24
C VAL A 1126 -33.71 -27.64 21.77
N HIS A 1127 -34.46 -27.88 20.70
CA HIS A 1127 -35.62 -27.06 20.37
C HIS A 1127 -36.83 -27.53 21.17
N LEU A 1128 -37.16 -26.80 22.24
CA LEU A 1128 -38.20 -27.14 23.22
C LEU A 1128 -39.42 -26.20 23.09
N LYS A 1129 -40.61 -26.77 22.92
CA LYS A 1129 -41.90 -26.08 22.78
C LYS A 1129 -42.63 -25.99 24.12
N ILE A 1130 -42.57 -24.81 24.75
CA ILE A 1130 -43.10 -24.54 26.10
C ILE A 1130 -43.90 -23.20 26.14
N PRO A 1131 -45.03 -23.11 25.40
CA PRO A 1131 -45.77 -21.86 25.18
C PRO A 1131 -46.52 -21.29 26.40
N LEU A 1132 -46.59 -22.01 27.52
CA LEU A 1132 -47.11 -21.50 28.80
C LEU A 1132 -45.96 -21.18 29.77
N LEU A 1133 -45.03 -22.11 29.99
CA LEU A 1133 -43.91 -21.91 30.92
C LEU A 1133 -43.03 -20.73 30.49
N SER A 1134 -42.81 -20.53 29.19
CA SER A 1134 -42.04 -19.39 28.66
C SER A 1134 -42.64 -18.00 28.92
N LYS A 1135 -43.89 -17.94 29.42
CA LYS A 1135 -44.59 -16.71 29.82
C LYS A 1135 -44.76 -16.59 31.34
N HIS A 1136 -44.26 -17.56 32.11
CA HIS A 1136 -44.30 -17.54 33.57
C HIS A 1136 -43.18 -16.61 34.09
N ASP A 1137 -43.52 -15.74 35.03
CA ASP A 1137 -42.58 -14.79 35.68
C ASP A 1137 -41.29 -15.45 36.21
N LYS A 1138 -41.38 -16.65 36.76
CA LYS A 1138 -40.24 -17.43 37.30
C LYS A 1138 -39.34 -18.05 36.22
N PHE A 1139 -39.64 -17.97 34.93
CA PHE A 1139 -38.91 -18.72 33.89
C PHE A 1139 -37.44 -18.26 33.71
N GLU A 1140 -37.16 -16.96 33.76
CA GLU A 1140 -35.76 -16.48 33.68
C GLU A 1140 -34.95 -16.89 34.91
N ALA A 1141 -35.58 -16.90 36.09
CA ALA A 1141 -34.95 -17.36 37.33
C ALA A 1141 -34.66 -18.87 37.28
N LEU A 1142 -35.58 -19.67 36.74
CA LEU A 1142 -35.39 -21.10 36.49
C LEU A 1142 -34.23 -21.39 35.52
N LEU A 1143 -34.13 -20.63 34.42
CA LEU A 1143 -33.01 -20.77 33.48
C LEU A 1143 -31.67 -20.46 34.17
N LYS A 1144 -31.60 -19.36 34.93
CA LYS A 1144 -30.40 -18.98 35.69
C LYS A 1144 -29.99 -20.05 36.71
N GLU A 1145 -30.93 -20.52 37.52
CA GLU A 1145 -30.69 -21.52 38.57
C GLU A 1145 -30.22 -22.87 38.01
N LEU A 1146 -30.69 -23.25 36.82
CA LEU A 1146 -30.32 -24.50 36.15
C LEU A 1146 -29.06 -24.37 35.26
N HIS A 1147 -28.41 -23.20 35.23
CA HIS A 1147 -27.29 -22.90 34.32
C HIS A 1147 -27.64 -23.11 32.83
N LEU A 1148 -28.88 -22.79 32.46
CA LEU A 1148 -29.41 -22.87 31.10
C LEU A 1148 -29.66 -21.47 30.52
N GLN A 1149 -29.68 -21.41 29.19
CA GLN A 1149 -30.02 -20.22 28.41
C GLN A 1149 -31.03 -20.59 27.32
N LYS A 1150 -31.93 -19.64 27.00
CA LYS A 1150 -32.87 -19.73 25.87
C LYS A 1150 -32.41 -18.86 24.70
N ARG A 1151 -32.70 -19.28 23.47
CA ARG A 1151 -32.59 -18.47 22.24
C ARG A 1151 -33.79 -18.76 21.32
N GLY A 1152 -34.01 -17.92 20.30
CA GLY A 1152 -35.05 -18.16 19.30
C GLY A 1152 -34.74 -19.34 18.38
N THR A 1153 -35.68 -19.70 17.51
CA THR A 1153 -35.60 -20.93 16.68
C THR A 1153 -34.61 -20.85 15.52
N GLY A 1154 -34.08 -19.65 15.21
CA GLY A 1154 -32.93 -19.46 14.32
C GLY A 1154 -31.61 -19.18 15.05
N GLY A 1155 -31.56 -19.33 16.38
CA GLY A 1155 -30.38 -19.06 17.20
C GLY A 1155 -30.33 -17.64 17.78
N VAL A 1156 -29.14 -17.03 17.79
CA VAL A 1156 -28.88 -15.72 18.41
C VAL A 1156 -29.73 -14.63 17.75
N ASP A 1157 -30.35 -13.77 18.57
CA ASP A 1157 -31.14 -12.60 18.15
C ASP A 1157 -32.24 -12.91 17.11
N THR A 1158 -32.85 -14.11 17.25
CA THR A 1158 -34.06 -14.53 16.55
C THR A 1158 -35.23 -14.66 17.53
N GLU A 1159 -36.45 -14.51 17.02
CA GLU A 1159 -37.67 -14.71 17.82
C GLU A 1159 -38.00 -16.20 18.02
N SER A 1160 -38.82 -16.50 19.02
CA SER A 1160 -39.35 -17.83 19.30
C SER A 1160 -40.65 -18.08 18.52
N THR A 1161 -40.63 -18.98 17.54
CA THR A 1161 -41.87 -19.40 16.85
C THR A 1161 -42.73 -20.32 17.74
N ASP A 1162 -44.01 -19.98 17.91
CA ASP A 1162 -45.02 -20.73 18.67
C ASP A 1162 -44.63 -21.16 20.11
N GLY A 1163 -43.80 -20.36 20.78
CA GLY A 1163 -43.29 -20.67 22.12
C GLY A 1163 -42.20 -21.75 22.15
N THR A 1164 -41.50 -21.93 21.03
CA THR A 1164 -40.35 -22.84 20.87
C THR A 1164 -39.04 -22.10 21.07
N PHE A 1165 -38.12 -22.67 21.84
CA PHE A 1165 -36.81 -22.06 22.17
C PHE A 1165 -35.66 -23.07 22.01
N ASP A 1166 -34.49 -22.59 21.58
CA ASP A 1166 -33.19 -23.28 21.72
C ASP A 1166 -32.75 -23.19 23.20
N ILE A 1167 -33.02 -24.25 23.97
CA ILE A 1167 -32.65 -24.39 25.38
C ILE A 1167 -31.32 -25.15 25.45
N SER A 1168 -30.31 -24.57 26.10
CA SER A 1168 -28.93 -25.10 26.08
C SER A 1168 -28.11 -24.71 27.31
N ASN A 1169 -27.01 -25.41 27.57
CA ASN A 1169 -26.09 -25.08 28.68
C ASN A 1169 -25.42 -23.70 28.48
N ILE A 1170 -25.23 -22.94 29.57
CA ILE A 1170 -24.46 -21.69 29.57
C ILE A 1170 -22.95 -21.94 29.76
N ASP A 1171 -22.60 -22.87 30.65
CA ASP A 1171 -21.23 -23.21 31.05
C ASP A 1171 -20.43 -23.86 29.90
N ARG A 1172 -19.11 -23.67 29.90
CA ARG A 1172 -18.14 -24.32 28.98
C ARG A 1172 -16.90 -24.79 29.74
N LEU A 1173 -16.37 -23.91 30.59
CA LEU A 1173 -15.23 -24.16 31.48
C LEU A 1173 -15.71 -24.72 32.84
N GLY A 1174 -14.79 -25.30 33.62
CA GLY A 1174 -15.06 -25.83 34.98
C GLY A 1174 -15.97 -27.07 35.15
N THR A 1175 -16.62 -27.57 34.10
CA THR A 1175 -17.52 -28.76 34.16
C THR A 1175 -17.37 -29.61 32.90
N SER A 1176 -17.57 -30.93 32.98
CA SER A 1176 -17.34 -31.83 31.84
C SER A 1176 -18.45 -31.82 30.78
N GLU A 1177 -18.18 -32.40 29.60
CA GLU A 1177 -19.15 -32.55 28.52
C GLU A 1177 -20.39 -33.35 28.96
N VAL A 1178 -20.20 -34.45 29.69
CA VAL A 1178 -21.28 -35.24 30.30
C VAL A 1178 -22.10 -34.41 31.29
N GLU A 1179 -21.47 -33.64 32.19
CA GLU A 1179 -22.19 -32.80 33.15
C GLU A 1179 -23.03 -31.71 32.44
N GLN A 1180 -22.45 -31.07 31.42
CA GLN A 1180 -23.11 -30.03 30.64
C GLN A 1180 -24.32 -30.55 29.86
N VAL A 1181 -24.22 -31.75 29.27
CA VAL A 1181 -25.34 -32.38 28.57
C VAL A 1181 -26.39 -32.93 29.55
N GLN A 1182 -25.97 -33.44 30.72
CA GLN A 1182 -26.91 -33.88 31.77
C GLN A 1182 -27.75 -32.72 32.30
N ARG A 1183 -27.16 -31.54 32.55
CA ARG A 1183 -27.92 -30.32 32.96
C ARG A 1183 -29.01 -29.95 31.95
N VAL A 1184 -28.75 -30.10 30.65
CA VAL A 1184 -29.74 -29.88 29.59
C VAL A 1184 -30.85 -30.94 29.65
N ILE A 1185 -30.52 -32.23 29.80
CA ILE A 1185 -31.50 -33.31 29.92
C ILE A 1185 -32.42 -33.08 31.14
N ASP A 1186 -31.84 -32.87 32.32
CA ASP A 1186 -32.56 -32.72 33.59
C ASP A 1186 -33.48 -31.48 33.59
N GLY A 1187 -32.96 -30.35 33.10
CA GLY A 1187 -33.72 -29.10 33.01
C GLY A 1187 -34.83 -29.15 31.96
N VAL A 1188 -34.60 -29.79 30.81
CA VAL A 1188 -35.63 -29.99 29.77
C VAL A 1188 -36.74 -30.91 30.28
N GLU A 1189 -36.40 -32.01 30.95
CA GLU A 1189 -37.40 -32.85 31.61
C GLU A 1189 -38.23 -32.07 32.65
N LEU A 1190 -37.60 -31.19 33.44
CA LEU A 1190 -38.29 -30.36 34.41
C LEU A 1190 -39.24 -29.36 33.73
N PHE A 1191 -38.79 -28.70 32.67
CA PHE A 1191 -39.61 -27.77 31.89
C PHE A 1191 -40.81 -28.46 31.22
N ILE A 1192 -40.65 -29.69 30.73
CA ILE A 1192 -41.76 -30.50 30.20
C ILE A 1192 -42.77 -30.85 31.31
N LYS A 1193 -42.30 -31.23 32.50
CA LYS A 1193 -43.16 -31.50 33.68
C LYS A 1193 -43.94 -30.25 34.09
N MET A 1194 -43.28 -29.09 34.13
CA MET A 1194 -43.91 -27.80 34.45
C MET A 1194 -44.93 -27.34 33.39
N GLU A 1195 -44.58 -27.39 32.10
CA GLU A 1195 -45.50 -27.03 31.01
C GLU A 1195 -46.74 -27.94 31.00
N LYS A 1196 -46.59 -29.24 31.27
CA LYS A 1196 -47.74 -30.17 31.41
C LYS A 1196 -48.65 -29.80 32.59
N ALA A 1197 -48.09 -29.46 33.75
CA ALA A 1197 -48.87 -28.96 34.88
C ALA A 1197 -49.63 -27.67 34.54
N LEU A 1198 -48.97 -26.70 33.90
CA LEU A 1198 -49.61 -25.45 33.44
C LEU A 1198 -50.73 -25.70 32.43
N ARG A 1199 -50.58 -26.66 31.52
CA ARG A 1199 -51.64 -27.08 30.57
C ARG A 1199 -52.82 -27.76 31.26
N ALA A 1200 -52.61 -28.40 32.41
CA ALA A 1200 -53.66 -28.95 33.26
C ALA A 1200 -54.31 -27.89 34.19
N GLY A 1201 -53.73 -26.69 34.29
CA GLY A 1201 -54.17 -25.64 35.22
C GLY A 1201 -53.63 -25.80 36.66
N GLU A 1202 -52.57 -26.57 36.84
CA GLU A 1202 -51.94 -26.86 38.13
C GLU A 1202 -50.78 -25.90 38.44
N SER A 1203 -50.50 -25.64 39.72
CA SER A 1203 -49.33 -24.83 40.13
C SER A 1203 -48.02 -25.62 40.01
N ILE A 1204 -47.02 -24.98 39.41
CA ILE A 1204 -45.65 -25.49 39.30
C ILE A 1204 -44.80 -25.27 40.55
N ASP A 1205 -45.30 -24.61 41.61
CA ASP A 1205 -44.48 -24.21 42.77
C ASP A 1205 -43.80 -25.40 43.46
N HIS A 1206 -44.44 -26.56 43.46
CA HIS A 1206 -43.91 -27.80 44.00
C HIS A 1206 -42.76 -28.42 43.17
N LEU A 1207 -42.67 -28.06 41.88
CA LEU A 1207 -41.62 -28.48 40.94
C LEU A 1207 -40.41 -27.53 40.94
N LEU A 1208 -40.53 -26.33 41.49
CA LEU A 1208 -39.44 -25.35 41.51
C LEU A 1208 -38.22 -25.87 42.31
N PRO A 1209 -36.99 -25.51 41.91
CA PRO A 1209 -35.80 -25.60 42.77
C PRO A 1209 -36.04 -24.96 44.13
N ALA A 1210 -35.42 -25.49 45.19
CA ALA A 1210 -35.71 -25.08 46.57
C ALA A 1210 -35.50 -23.57 46.82
N THR A 1211 -34.52 -22.99 46.12
CA THR A 1211 -34.15 -21.56 46.04
C THR A 1211 -35.20 -20.65 45.39
N LEU A 1212 -36.13 -21.20 44.60
CA LEU A 1212 -37.16 -20.46 43.86
C LEU A 1212 -38.59 -20.73 44.36
N ARG A 1213 -38.74 -21.59 45.37
CA ARG A 1213 -40.03 -21.84 46.02
C ARG A 1213 -40.46 -20.61 46.80
N PRO A 1214 -41.76 -20.26 46.82
CA PRO A 1214 -42.24 -19.28 47.78
C PRO A 1214 -42.01 -19.80 49.21
N ASP A 1215 -41.69 -18.90 50.13
CA ASP A 1215 -41.69 -19.23 51.56
C ASP A 1215 -43.05 -19.83 51.97
N PRO A 1216 -43.09 -20.74 52.95
CA PRO A 1216 -44.32 -21.41 53.37
C PRO A 1216 -45.28 -20.44 54.06
N VAL A 1217 -46.12 -19.78 53.26
CA VAL A 1217 -47.22 -18.91 53.72
C VAL A 1217 -48.15 -19.69 54.65
N ASP A 1218 -48.67 -18.99 55.65
CA ASP A 1218 -49.28 -19.57 56.84
C ASP A 1218 -50.48 -20.49 56.57
N ARG A 1219 -50.74 -21.38 57.54
CA ARG A 1219 -51.84 -22.36 57.43
C ARG A 1219 -53.20 -21.67 57.40
N PRO A 1220 -54.20 -22.20 56.66
CA PRO A 1220 -55.53 -21.60 56.62
C PRO A 1220 -56.17 -21.51 58.02
N SER A 1221 -56.55 -20.31 58.41
CA SER A 1221 -57.30 -20.03 59.63
C SER A 1221 -58.64 -20.76 59.64
N THR A 1222 -58.93 -21.47 60.74
CA THR A 1222 -60.27 -22.03 60.99
C THR A 1222 -61.28 -20.91 61.33
N PRO A 1223 -62.59 -21.12 61.10
CA PRO A 1223 -63.56 -20.02 60.98
C PRO A 1223 -63.98 -19.36 62.31
N GLU A 1224 -64.46 -18.12 62.20
CA GLU A 1224 -64.93 -17.28 63.30
C GLU A 1224 -66.10 -17.88 64.13
N PRO A 1225 -66.09 -17.69 65.46
CA PRO A 1225 -67.28 -17.48 66.26
C PRO A 1225 -67.52 -15.97 66.49
N ALA A 1226 -68.74 -15.49 66.26
CA ALA A 1226 -69.06 -14.05 66.30
C ALA A 1226 -69.52 -13.54 67.70
N LYS A 1227 -69.40 -12.21 67.91
CA LYS A 1227 -69.90 -11.37 69.05
C LYS A 1227 -69.02 -11.45 70.34
N SER A 1228 -68.82 -10.40 71.15
CA SER A 1228 -69.34 -9.01 71.18
C SER A 1228 -68.70 -8.12 72.30
N GLN A 1229 -68.61 -6.80 72.04
CA GLN A 1229 -68.70 -5.66 73.01
C GLN A 1229 -67.55 -5.35 74.01
N SER A 1230 -67.57 -4.09 74.51
CA SER A 1230 -66.58 -3.34 75.34
C SER A 1230 -65.20 -3.17 74.69
N GLU A 1231 -64.61 -1.98 74.48
CA GLU A 1231 -64.51 -0.69 75.21
C GLU A 1231 -63.40 -0.63 76.29
N GLU A 1232 -62.73 0.54 76.34
CA GLU A 1232 -61.69 1.00 77.28
C GLU A 1232 -60.29 0.31 77.28
N VAL A 1233 -59.17 0.99 77.60
CA VAL A 1233 -58.67 2.36 77.29
C VAL A 1233 -57.17 2.48 77.67
N GLU A 1234 -56.37 3.26 76.92
CA GLU A 1234 -54.97 3.70 77.25
C GLU A 1234 -53.89 2.57 77.44
N THR A 1235 -52.57 2.81 77.42
CA THR A 1235 -51.73 4.02 77.47
C THR A 1235 -50.63 4.10 76.38
N PHE A 1236 -50.06 5.31 76.24
CA PHE A 1236 -48.67 5.71 75.88
C PHE A 1236 -47.54 4.63 76.03
N GLU A 1237 -46.36 4.72 75.39
CA GLU A 1237 -45.58 5.95 75.07
C GLU A 1237 -44.44 5.78 74.01
N HIS A 1238 -44.02 6.91 73.41
CA HIS A 1238 -42.71 7.27 72.80
C HIS A 1238 -41.96 6.40 71.73
N SER A 1239 -41.70 7.05 70.59
CA SER A 1239 -40.52 6.92 69.70
C SER A 1239 -39.32 7.75 70.31
N PRO A 1240 -38.16 8.10 69.67
CA PRO A 1240 -37.82 8.04 68.24
C PRO A 1240 -36.33 7.77 67.81
N ASP A 1241 -36.12 7.74 66.49
CA ASP A 1241 -35.06 8.40 65.69
C ASP A 1241 -33.53 8.09 65.75
N ASN A 1242 -33.02 7.85 64.52
CA ASN A 1242 -31.84 8.44 63.85
C ASN A 1242 -30.39 7.90 63.97
N ASP A 1243 -29.78 7.91 62.76
CA ASP A 1243 -28.37 7.86 62.30
C ASP A 1243 -27.59 9.15 62.73
N PRO A 1244 -26.29 9.41 62.40
CA PRO A 1244 -25.38 8.73 61.45
C PRO A 1244 -23.87 8.62 61.87
N ASP A 1245 -23.03 8.34 60.86
CA ASP A 1245 -21.71 8.96 60.55
C ASP A 1245 -20.35 8.23 60.81
N PHE A 1246 -19.63 8.01 59.69
CA PHE A 1246 -18.17 8.02 59.42
C PHE A 1246 -17.12 7.37 60.36
N GLY A 1247 -16.19 6.59 59.76
CA GLY A 1247 -14.91 6.22 60.40
C GLY A 1247 -14.03 5.18 59.67
N GLU A 1248 -13.23 5.60 58.69
CA GLU A 1248 -12.03 4.85 58.20
C GLU A 1248 -10.81 5.08 59.14
N PRO A 1249 -9.70 4.32 59.00
CA PRO A 1249 -9.52 2.90 58.67
C PRO A 1249 -8.61 2.21 59.72
N LEU A 1250 -8.23 0.91 59.57
CA LEU A 1250 -6.94 0.37 60.06
C LEU A 1250 -6.67 -1.12 59.71
N THR A 1251 -5.44 -1.40 59.25
CA THR A 1251 -4.63 -2.64 59.37
C THR A 1251 -5.23 -4.05 59.20
N ALA A 1252 -4.75 -4.76 58.17
CA ALA A 1252 -4.35 -6.17 58.22
C ALA A 1252 -3.02 -6.33 59.03
N PRO A 1253 -2.47 -7.55 59.33
CA PRO A 1253 -2.88 -8.88 58.86
C PRO A 1253 -2.92 -10.03 59.91
N SER A 1254 -3.56 -11.15 59.55
CA SER A 1254 -3.16 -12.51 59.97
C SER A 1254 -3.83 -13.59 59.11
N GLU A 1255 -3.14 -14.72 59.01
CA GLU A 1255 -3.54 -16.10 58.63
C GLU A 1255 -5.02 -16.47 58.91
N GLU A 1256 -5.67 -17.38 58.15
CA GLU A 1256 -5.19 -18.48 57.28
C GLU A 1256 -5.67 -18.39 55.81
#